data_AF-A0A0K2RQE8-F1
#
_entry.id   AF-A0A0K2RQE8-F1
#
_cell.length_a   1.000
_cell.length_b   1.000
_cell.length_c   1.000
_cell.angle_alpha   90.00
_cell.angle_beta   90.00
_cell.angle_gamma   90.00
#
_symmetry.space_group_name_H-M   'P 1'
#
loop_
_entity.id
_entity.type
_entity.pdbx_description
1 polymer ?
#
loop_
_entity_poly.entity_id
_entity_poly.type
_entity_poly.pdbx_seq_one_letter_code
_entity_poly.pdbx_strand_id
1 'polypeptide(L)'
;MISTIFKRLGIALATVFGASIFAFILLRKVPGDPARAIAGDAATDDAIAALRKSMGLDDNLFVQYGNYMGSLLRGDFGFSYSTGNSVGSLLAQRLPATIELGLLSVVIAIVAAVLAASIAVYSRRRWPDRFLRIASSLAMGSPPFWIALLALLVLSIQLGIFPGPEGRLSPGMLRPPNVTGMFTVDALLAGQWGTFANASWHLILPATIIALGPFAFLSRLYRNQLRGTLRETFVTVAQSHGLRRFRSTRATWPARAVGTVTGCFAVVRRSPGWKPAGRESFRMAGHRFHDRRRHHPEGLCRGPGGTPFGRHPLRGSQPRLGPHHDRGRSPHPSRSPLMSHTNALPFPSRSIASDGIPGQAPVLSVKGLTTNFDTSSGTVHAVRDVSFDLYKRQRLAIVGESGSGKSALAMSLVGLVPPPGRIVGGSVKLHGTELVGLDDAGISKIRGRDIGLVFQDPMAALDPLKTIGTQFVETIRVHQDVSVKVARRMACELLAEVGVNDPERRIADYPHQYSGGMRQRVLIAMAIANDPAVVIADEPTTALDVTTQAQVLDLLAKICDERGNALVMITHNLGIVEELCDSVNVMYAGRFVESSSTRSLFGTPAHPYSKALLDCVIDPATAKRGALPAIPARPGPFGR
;
A
#
# COMPACT_ATOMS: atom_id res chain seq x y z
N MET A 1 24.83 11.18 -5.89
CA MET A 1 24.77 9.86 -5.23
C MET A 1 26.09 9.49 -4.54
N ILE A 2 27.20 9.31 -5.26
CA ILE A 2 28.50 8.82 -4.71
C ILE A 2 28.98 9.61 -3.47
N SER A 3 29.04 10.95 -3.54
CA SER A 3 29.41 11.80 -2.39
C SER A 3 28.54 11.56 -1.14
N THR A 4 27.25 11.29 -1.30
CA THR A 4 26.32 10.95 -0.22
C THR A 4 26.66 9.62 0.46
N ILE A 5 27.17 8.65 -0.31
CA ILE A 5 27.62 7.35 0.19
C ILE A 5 28.91 7.53 1.01
N PHE A 6 29.92 8.23 0.46
CA PHE A 6 31.16 8.53 1.19
C PHE A 6 30.91 9.32 2.48
N LYS A 7 30.02 10.33 2.46
CA LYS A 7 29.69 11.10 3.68
C LYS A 7 29.02 10.22 4.75
N ARG A 8 28.15 9.28 4.37
CA ARG A 8 27.56 8.31 5.31
C ARG A 8 28.59 7.30 5.83
N LEU A 9 29.48 6.81 4.97
CA LEU A 9 30.53 5.87 5.35
C LEU A 9 31.53 6.51 6.32
N GLY A 10 31.96 7.75 6.07
CA GLY A 10 32.84 8.49 6.98
C GLY A 10 32.21 8.72 8.36
N ILE A 11 30.93 9.08 8.42
CA ILE A 11 30.19 9.22 9.70
C ILE A 11 30.08 7.86 10.41
N ALA A 12 29.78 6.78 9.69
CA ALA A 12 29.71 5.43 10.27
C ALA A 12 31.06 4.98 10.86
N LEU A 13 32.16 5.14 10.11
CA LEU A 13 33.51 4.82 10.57
C LEU A 13 33.91 5.64 11.81
N ALA A 14 33.66 6.95 11.80
CA ALA A 14 33.92 7.81 12.95
C ALA A 14 33.07 7.42 14.18
N THR A 15 31.82 7.00 13.98
CA THR A 15 30.93 6.53 15.06
C THR A 15 31.43 5.22 15.67
N VAL A 16 31.85 4.25 14.84
CA VAL A 16 32.42 2.97 15.30
C VAL A 16 33.74 3.18 16.04
N PHE A 17 34.61 4.06 15.52
CA PHE A 17 35.90 4.36 16.13
C PHE A 17 35.76 5.12 17.46
N GLY A 18 34.82 6.07 17.55
CA GLY A 18 34.49 6.75 18.81
C GLY A 18 33.90 5.78 19.86
N ALA A 19 33.01 4.87 19.44
CA ALA A 19 32.43 3.88 20.33
C ALA A 19 33.45 2.85 20.85
N SER A 20 34.40 2.42 20.01
CA SER A 20 35.47 1.48 20.40
C SER A 20 36.51 2.13 21.31
N ILE A 21 36.88 3.40 21.08
CA ILE A 21 37.70 4.18 22.03
C ILE A 21 36.97 4.32 23.38
N PHE A 22 35.68 4.69 23.37
CA PHE A 22 34.90 4.84 24.60
C PHE A 22 34.81 3.51 25.38
N ALA A 23 34.50 2.41 24.70
CA ALA A 23 34.45 1.08 25.32
C ALA A 23 35.82 0.64 25.88
N PHE A 24 36.92 0.90 25.17
CA PHE A 24 38.28 0.60 25.63
C PHE A 24 38.64 1.39 26.90
N ILE A 25 38.37 2.70 26.92
CA ILE A 25 38.61 3.55 28.09
C ILE A 25 37.75 3.10 29.27
N LEU A 26 36.47 2.77 29.03
CA LEU A 26 35.55 2.28 30.06
C LEU A 26 36.06 0.98 30.69
N LEU A 27 36.39 -0.02 29.86
CA LEU A 27 36.90 -1.32 30.31
C LEU A 27 38.27 -1.24 31.00
N ARG A 28 39.10 -0.24 30.69
CA ARG A 28 40.44 -0.05 31.29
C ARG A 28 40.46 0.89 32.51
N LYS A 29 39.36 1.60 32.81
CA LYS A 29 39.24 2.50 33.98
C LYS A 29 38.19 2.10 35.02
N VAL A 30 37.12 1.41 34.64
CA VAL A 30 36.05 1.02 35.57
C VAL A 30 36.45 -0.12 36.54
N PRO A 31 37.17 -1.18 36.12
CA PRO A 31 37.47 -2.31 37.02
C PRO A 31 38.59 -2.09 38.05
N GLY A 32 39.18 -0.90 38.13
CA GLY A 32 40.43 -0.68 38.87
C GLY A 32 41.67 -1.11 38.07
N ASP A 33 42.76 -1.49 38.75
CA ASP A 33 43.99 -1.96 38.11
C ASP A 33 43.89 -3.45 37.70
N PRO A 34 43.87 -3.79 36.40
CA PRO A 34 43.80 -5.17 35.96
C PRO A 34 45.03 -6.00 36.35
N ALA A 35 46.21 -5.40 36.55
CA ALA A 35 47.38 -6.16 37.02
C ALA A 35 47.18 -6.70 38.44
N ARG A 36 46.60 -5.88 39.33
CA ARG A 36 46.22 -6.30 40.69
C ARG A 36 45.13 -7.37 40.67
N ALA A 37 44.16 -7.25 39.76
CA ALA A 37 43.09 -8.24 39.59
C ALA A 37 43.57 -9.61 39.07
N ILE A 38 44.69 -9.67 38.35
CA ILE A 38 45.30 -10.91 37.84
C ILE A 38 46.26 -11.51 38.87
N ALA A 39 47.03 -10.67 39.56
CA ALA A 39 47.98 -11.11 40.59
C ALA A 39 47.28 -11.60 41.88
N GLY A 40 46.09 -11.06 42.17
CA GLY A 40 45.29 -11.40 43.35
C GLY A 40 45.73 -10.67 44.62
N ASP A 41 44.87 -10.68 45.65
CA ASP A 41 45.03 -9.86 46.86
C ASP A 41 46.23 -10.22 47.75
N ALA A 42 46.93 -11.32 47.45
CA ALA A 42 48.11 -11.80 48.17
C ALA A 42 49.45 -11.55 47.44
N ALA A 43 49.44 -10.87 46.28
CA ALA A 43 50.65 -10.61 45.51
C ALA A 43 51.43 -9.37 46.00
N THR A 44 52.76 -9.46 45.99
CA THR A 44 53.68 -8.35 46.30
C THR A 44 53.57 -7.23 45.27
N ASP A 45 53.70 -5.97 45.70
CA ASP A 45 53.61 -4.81 44.80
C ASP A 45 54.64 -4.84 43.65
N ASP A 46 55.84 -5.38 43.87
CA ASP A 46 56.85 -5.59 42.80
C ASP A 46 56.36 -6.56 41.72
N ALA A 47 55.63 -7.62 42.11
CA ALA A 47 55.06 -8.56 41.16
C ALA A 47 53.90 -7.92 40.37
N ILE A 48 53.09 -7.08 41.03
CA ILE A 48 52.06 -6.28 40.37
C ILE A 48 52.69 -5.29 39.38
N ALA A 49 53.77 -4.60 39.76
CA ALA A 49 54.49 -3.67 38.90
C ALA A 49 55.15 -4.36 37.69
N ALA A 50 55.74 -5.53 37.88
CA ALA A 50 56.25 -6.36 36.78
C ALA A 50 55.13 -6.79 35.82
N LEU A 51 53.95 -7.14 36.34
CA LEU A 51 52.78 -7.52 35.55
C LEU A 51 52.14 -6.32 34.81
N ARG A 52 52.13 -5.13 35.42
CA ARG A 52 51.73 -3.88 34.74
C ARG A 52 52.61 -3.61 33.52
N LYS A 53 53.92 -3.71 33.72
CA LYS A 53 54.92 -3.49 32.66
C LYS A 53 54.82 -4.53 31.54
N SER A 54 54.60 -5.82 31.85
CA SER A 54 54.45 -6.86 30.83
C SER A 54 53.16 -6.75 30.00
N MET A 55 52.11 -6.12 30.55
CA MET A 55 50.86 -5.83 29.85
C MET A 55 50.80 -4.43 29.20
N GLY A 56 51.90 -3.66 29.22
CA GLY A 56 51.93 -2.30 28.71
C GLY A 56 50.93 -1.37 29.40
N LEU A 57 50.63 -1.58 30.68
CA LEU A 57 49.62 -0.80 31.42
C LEU A 57 50.08 0.62 31.76
N ASP A 58 51.38 0.87 31.70
CA ASP A 58 52.00 2.16 31.99
C ASP A 58 52.29 3.00 30.72
N ASP A 59 52.05 2.43 29.53
CA ASP A 59 52.06 3.15 28.25
C ASP A 59 50.94 4.20 28.14
N ASN A 60 51.09 5.17 27.24
CA ASN A 60 50.02 6.12 26.90
C ASN A 60 48.80 5.38 26.30
N LEU A 61 47.59 5.71 26.77
CA LEU A 61 46.30 5.14 26.33
C LEU A 61 46.14 5.03 24.80
N PHE A 62 46.67 5.97 24.02
CA PHE A 62 46.64 5.91 22.56
C PHE A 62 47.51 4.78 21.98
N VAL A 63 48.69 4.53 22.56
CA VAL A 63 49.57 3.41 22.20
C VAL A 63 48.93 2.09 22.62
N GLN A 64 48.36 2.04 23.82
CA GLN A 64 47.64 0.87 24.34
C GLN A 64 46.45 0.49 23.44
N TYR A 65 45.67 1.48 22.99
CA TYR A 65 44.56 1.29 22.05
C TYR A 65 45.04 0.88 20.65
N GLY A 66 46.13 1.47 20.16
CA GLY A 66 46.76 1.08 18.89
C GLY A 66 47.25 -0.37 18.89
N ASN A 67 47.90 -0.80 19.98
CA ASN A 67 48.33 -2.19 20.17
C ASN A 67 47.13 -3.15 20.27
N TYR A 68 46.10 -2.80 21.06
CA TYR A 68 44.87 -3.58 21.17
C TYR A 68 44.16 -3.77 19.82
N MET A 69 43.97 -2.69 19.05
CA MET A 69 43.38 -2.78 17.71
C MET A 69 44.30 -3.54 16.73
N GLY A 70 45.62 -3.40 16.88
CA GLY A 70 46.63 -4.13 16.12
C GLY A 70 46.59 -5.65 16.34
N SER A 71 46.41 -6.12 17.57
CA SER A 71 46.19 -7.55 17.88
C SER A 71 44.83 -8.02 17.34
N LEU A 72 43.75 -7.26 17.58
CA LEU A 72 42.40 -7.59 17.10
C LEU A 72 42.37 -7.81 15.57
N LEU A 73 43.02 -6.93 14.81
CA LEU A 73 43.13 -7.03 13.34
C LEU A 73 44.00 -8.19 12.85
N ARG A 74 44.87 -8.74 13.71
CA ARG A 74 45.65 -9.97 13.45
C ARG A 74 44.92 -11.25 13.90
N GLY A 75 43.74 -11.14 14.51
CA GLY A 75 43.00 -12.26 15.10
C GLY A 75 43.51 -12.70 16.47
N ASP A 76 44.39 -11.93 17.11
CA ASP A 76 44.81 -12.15 18.50
C ASP A 76 43.82 -11.46 19.45
N PHE A 77 43.10 -12.27 20.20
CA PHE A 77 42.12 -11.83 21.21
C PHE A 77 42.66 -11.93 22.65
N GLY A 78 43.92 -12.31 22.84
CA GLY A 78 44.54 -12.50 24.15
C GLY A 78 43.97 -13.67 24.95
N PHE A 79 44.07 -13.58 26.27
CA PHE A 79 43.73 -14.64 27.23
C PHE A 79 42.68 -14.19 28.26
N SER A 80 41.88 -15.14 28.72
CA SER A 80 40.84 -14.93 29.73
C SER A 80 41.43 -14.96 31.14
N TYR A 81 41.40 -13.82 31.84
CA TYR A 81 41.92 -13.68 33.20
C TYR A 81 41.29 -14.66 34.23
N SER A 82 40.04 -15.11 34.00
CA SER A 82 39.34 -16.03 34.90
C SER A 82 39.50 -17.51 34.56
N THR A 83 40.08 -17.86 33.40
CA THR A 83 40.20 -19.27 32.96
C THR A 83 41.55 -19.65 32.34
N GLY A 84 42.49 -18.71 32.18
CA GLY A 84 43.80 -18.90 31.56
C GLY A 84 43.79 -19.25 30.07
N ASN A 85 42.62 -19.52 29.49
CA ASN A 85 42.46 -19.96 28.10
C ASN A 85 42.49 -18.77 27.12
N SER A 86 42.92 -19.01 25.88
CA SER A 86 42.81 -18.02 24.81
C SER A 86 41.36 -17.61 24.58
N VAL A 87 41.10 -16.31 24.45
CA VAL A 87 39.77 -15.79 24.14
C VAL A 87 39.31 -16.28 22.76
N GLY A 88 40.23 -16.48 21.81
CA GLY A 88 39.93 -17.03 20.49
C GLY A 88 39.36 -18.46 20.55
N SER A 89 39.94 -19.35 21.36
CA SER A 89 39.43 -20.72 21.51
C SER A 89 38.14 -20.77 22.32
N LEU A 90 37.98 -19.92 23.33
CA LEU A 90 36.72 -19.76 24.07
C LEU A 90 35.58 -19.26 23.16
N LEU A 91 35.84 -18.28 22.30
CA LEU A 91 34.87 -17.81 21.31
C LEU A 91 34.51 -18.92 20.31
N ALA A 92 35.49 -19.63 19.78
CA ALA A 92 35.26 -20.76 18.85
C ALA A 92 34.40 -21.87 19.49
N GLN A 93 34.63 -22.21 20.76
CA GLN A 93 33.83 -23.21 21.49
C GLN A 93 32.37 -22.75 21.76
N ARG A 94 32.12 -21.45 21.87
CA ARG A 94 30.78 -20.90 22.14
C ARG A 94 30.02 -20.54 20.86
N LEU A 95 30.72 -20.27 19.76
CA LEU A 95 30.15 -19.82 18.49
C LEU A 95 29.01 -20.71 17.95
N PRO A 96 29.08 -22.06 17.96
CA PRO A 96 27.97 -22.90 17.51
C PRO A 96 26.68 -22.67 18.31
N ALA A 97 26.80 -22.54 19.64
CA ALA A 97 25.67 -22.25 20.52
C ALA A 97 25.09 -20.85 20.27
N THR A 98 25.95 -19.86 20.00
CA THR A 98 25.52 -18.49 19.65
C THR A 98 24.79 -18.45 18.30
N ILE A 99 25.24 -19.21 17.31
CA ILE A 99 24.57 -19.34 15.99
C ILE A 99 23.20 -20.00 16.15
N GLU A 100 23.13 -21.14 16.85
CA GLU A 100 21.89 -21.89 17.12
C GLU A 100 20.84 -21.01 17.84
N LEU A 101 21.27 -20.31 18.91
CA LEU A 101 20.46 -19.36 19.65
C LEU A 101 20.01 -18.16 18.79
N GLY A 102 20.90 -17.61 17.97
CA GLY A 102 20.62 -16.51 17.06
C GLY A 102 19.57 -16.88 16.01
N LEU A 103 19.75 -18.01 15.32
CA LEU A 103 18.82 -18.53 14.33
C LEU A 103 17.43 -18.80 14.93
N LEU A 104 17.37 -19.45 16.10
CA LEU A 104 16.11 -19.69 16.80
C LEU A 104 15.41 -18.37 17.18
N SER A 105 16.15 -17.38 17.67
CA SER A 105 15.59 -16.06 18.00
C SER A 105 15.00 -15.34 16.78
N VAL A 106 15.63 -15.46 15.60
CA VAL A 106 15.12 -14.89 14.33
C VAL A 106 13.85 -15.59 13.87
N VAL A 107 13.79 -16.92 13.95
CA VAL A 107 12.58 -17.70 13.61
C VAL A 107 11.41 -17.33 14.54
N ILE A 108 11.65 -17.28 15.85
CA ILE A 108 10.65 -16.85 16.85
C ILE A 108 10.19 -15.41 16.54
N ALA A 109 11.11 -14.49 16.27
CA ALA A 109 10.80 -13.11 15.96
C ALA A 109 9.95 -12.95 14.69
N ILE A 110 10.26 -13.69 13.61
CA ILE A 110 9.48 -13.66 12.36
C ILE A 110 8.06 -14.20 12.60
N VAL A 111 7.93 -15.38 13.20
CA VAL A 111 6.62 -16.00 13.45
C VAL A 111 5.75 -15.11 14.34
N ALA A 112 6.30 -14.61 15.45
CA ALA A 112 5.60 -13.69 16.34
C ALA A 112 5.24 -12.37 15.63
N ALA A 113 6.14 -11.80 14.82
CA ALA A 113 5.91 -10.54 14.13
C ALA A 113 4.81 -10.65 13.06
N VAL A 114 4.80 -11.71 12.26
CA VAL A 114 3.78 -11.96 11.22
C VAL A 114 2.40 -12.17 11.86
N LEU A 115 2.32 -12.97 12.93
CA LEU A 115 1.09 -13.18 13.68
C LEU A 115 0.57 -11.87 14.31
N ALA A 116 1.44 -11.13 15.02
CA ALA A 116 1.06 -9.89 15.70
C ALA A 116 0.66 -8.79 14.71
N ALA A 117 1.40 -8.62 13.60
CA ALA A 117 1.06 -7.67 12.54
C ALA A 117 -0.29 -8.01 11.90
N SER A 118 -0.53 -9.29 11.59
CA SER A 118 -1.80 -9.76 11.04
C SER A 118 -2.97 -9.49 11.99
N ILE A 119 -2.84 -9.85 13.27
CA ILE A 119 -3.86 -9.60 14.30
C ILE A 119 -4.14 -8.09 14.42
N ALA A 120 -3.11 -7.25 14.51
CA ALA A 120 -3.26 -5.80 14.59
C ALA A 120 -4.01 -5.23 13.37
N VAL A 121 -3.67 -5.67 12.15
CA VAL A 121 -4.25 -5.20 10.89
C VAL A 121 -5.70 -5.68 10.69
N TYR A 122 -6.03 -6.94 11.01
CA TYR A 122 -7.39 -7.45 10.84
C TYR A 122 -8.35 -7.07 11.97
N SER A 123 -7.84 -6.71 13.16
CA SER A 123 -8.67 -6.38 14.33
C SER A 123 -9.53 -5.12 14.13
N ARG A 124 -10.85 -5.26 14.27
CA ARG A 124 -11.80 -4.11 14.22
C ARG A 124 -11.70 -3.16 15.44
N ARG A 125 -10.97 -3.52 16.49
CA ARG A 125 -10.81 -2.70 17.71
C ARG A 125 -9.48 -1.97 17.66
N ARG A 126 -9.45 -0.69 18.04
CA ARG A 126 -8.23 0.15 18.10
C ARG A 126 -7.16 -0.35 19.10
N TRP A 127 -7.44 -1.38 19.90
CA TRP A 127 -6.62 -1.79 21.05
C TRP A 127 -5.37 -2.64 20.71
N PRO A 128 -5.40 -3.67 19.84
CA PRO A 128 -4.21 -4.49 19.56
C PRO A 128 -3.19 -3.72 18.72
N ASP A 129 -3.67 -2.90 17.78
CA ASP A 129 -2.83 -1.99 16.97
C ASP A 129 -2.18 -0.85 17.80
N ARG A 130 -2.77 -0.49 18.95
CA ARG A 130 -2.12 0.39 19.95
C ARG A 130 -1.11 -0.40 20.79
N PHE A 131 -1.51 -1.56 21.32
CA PHE A 131 -0.65 -2.40 22.14
C PHE A 131 0.64 -2.80 21.41
N LEU A 132 0.56 -3.30 20.17
CA LEU A 132 1.73 -3.67 19.37
C LEU A 132 2.67 -2.48 19.08
N ARG A 133 2.12 -1.27 18.92
CA ARG A 133 2.93 -0.05 18.79
C ARG A 133 3.66 0.31 20.08
N ILE A 134 2.98 0.24 21.23
CA ILE A 134 3.56 0.52 22.54
C ILE A 134 4.63 -0.53 22.87
N ALA A 135 4.31 -1.82 22.73
CA ALA A 135 5.22 -2.93 22.98
C ALA A 135 6.47 -2.88 22.08
N SER A 136 6.32 -2.64 20.77
CA SER A 136 7.49 -2.48 19.88
C SER A 136 8.30 -1.22 20.17
N SER A 137 7.70 -0.14 20.67
CA SER A 137 8.48 1.03 21.13
C SER A 137 9.27 0.72 22.39
N LEU A 138 8.66 0.07 23.39
CA LEU A 138 9.33 -0.32 24.63
C LEU A 138 10.46 -1.33 24.36
N ALA A 139 10.25 -2.31 23.49
CA ALA A 139 11.25 -3.30 23.11
C ALA A 139 12.42 -2.73 22.29
N MET A 140 12.25 -1.59 21.59
CA MET A 140 13.36 -0.87 20.95
C MET A 140 14.07 0.12 21.88
N GLY A 141 13.38 0.64 22.91
CA GLY A 141 13.93 1.64 23.84
C GLY A 141 14.58 1.04 25.09
N SER A 142 14.26 -0.20 25.45
CA SER A 142 14.80 -0.88 26.63
C SER A 142 16.07 -1.67 26.29
N PRO A 143 17.17 -1.54 27.06
CA PRO A 143 18.35 -2.38 26.89
C PRO A 143 17.99 -3.86 27.10
N PRO A 144 18.29 -4.78 26.14
CA PRO A 144 17.87 -6.18 26.22
C PRO A 144 18.30 -6.91 27.49
N PHE A 145 19.43 -6.51 28.09
CA PHE A 145 19.93 -7.03 29.37
C PHE A 145 18.92 -6.91 30.52
N TRP A 146 18.22 -5.77 30.66
CA TRP A 146 17.25 -5.59 31.75
C TRP A 146 16.01 -6.47 31.56
N ILE A 147 15.56 -6.64 30.32
CA ILE A 147 14.47 -7.57 29.99
C ILE A 147 14.93 -9.02 30.24
N ALA A 148 16.18 -9.37 29.88
CA ALA A 148 16.73 -10.70 30.11
C ALA A 148 16.77 -11.06 31.60
N LEU A 149 17.27 -10.15 32.44
CA LEU A 149 17.38 -10.34 33.89
C LEU A 149 15.99 -10.46 34.54
N LEU A 150 15.03 -9.60 34.16
CA LEU A 150 13.65 -9.68 34.64
C LEU A 150 12.95 -10.99 34.19
N ALA A 151 13.13 -11.38 32.93
CA ALA A 151 12.52 -12.60 32.38
C ALA A 151 13.10 -13.86 33.04
N LEU A 152 14.41 -13.90 33.33
CA LEU A 152 15.05 -15.00 34.04
C LEU A 152 14.57 -15.05 35.50
N LEU A 153 14.53 -13.91 36.21
CA LEU A 153 14.02 -13.83 37.58
C LEU A 153 12.57 -14.31 37.69
N VAL A 154 11.68 -13.86 36.80
CA VAL A 154 10.24 -14.20 36.89
C VAL A 154 9.96 -15.59 36.33
N LEU A 155 10.40 -15.90 35.11
CA LEU A 155 9.97 -17.10 34.38
C LEU A 155 10.80 -18.36 34.72
N SER A 156 12.03 -18.20 35.20
CA SER A 156 12.85 -19.32 35.67
C SER A 156 12.86 -19.42 37.19
N ILE A 157 13.31 -18.37 37.90
CA ILE A 157 13.52 -18.45 39.36
C ILE A 157 12.20 -18.45 40.15
N GLN A 158 11.29 -17.50 39.89
CA GLN A 158 10.05 -17.38 40.68
C GLN A 158 8.95 -18.38 40.28
N LEU A 159 8.78 -18.64 38.98
CA LEU A 159 7.69 -19.48 38.47
C LEU A 159 8.11 -20.91 38.09
N GLY A 160 9.42 -21.21 38.03
CA GLY A 160 9.92 -22.55 37.68
C GLY A 160 9.55 -23.05 36.27
N ILE A 161 9.08 -22.17 35.37
CA ILE A 161 8.57 -22.56 34.05
C ILE A 161 9.71 -22.97 33.13
N PHE A 162 10.80 -22.22 33.11
CA PHE A 162 11.97 -22.48 32.29
C PHE A 162 13.20 -22.87 33.13
N PRO A 163 14.08 -23.74 32.62
CA PRO A 163 15.22 -24.23 33.38
C PRO A 163 16.18 -23.10 33.76
N GLY A 164 16.86 -23.27 34.89
CA GLY A 164 17.85 -22.33 35.39
C GLY A 164 19.12 -22.26 34.53
N PRO A 165 20.04 -21.34 34.85
CA PRO A 165 21.27 -21.09 34.07
C PRO A 165 22.34 -22.21 34.15
N GLU A 166 21.98 -23.42 34.58
CA GLU A 166 22.89 -24.51 34.96
C GLU A 166 23.50 -25.26 33.76
N GLY A 167 22.99 -25.06 32.54
CA GLY A 167 23.60 -25.68 31.36
C GLY A 167 22.77 -25.58 30.08
N ARG A 168 23.09 -26.48 29.14
CA ARG A 168 22.34 -26.68 27.88
C ARG A 168 21.52 -27.98 27.85
N LEU A 169 21.69 -28.81 28.87
CA LEU A 169 21.01 -30.07 29.11
C LEU A 169 20.78 -30.19 30.61
N SER A 170 19.68 -30.84 31.01
CA SER A 170 19.41 -31.15 32.41
C SER A 170 20.39 -32.24 32.92
N PRO A 171 20.72 -32.25 34.22
CA PRO A 171 21.53 -33.31 34.82
C PRO A 171 21.00 -34.72 34.49
N GLY A 172 21.91 -35.64 34.18
CA GLY A 172 21.58 -37.02 33.80
C GLY A 172 21.26 -37.26 32.32
N MET A 173 21.09 -36.21 31.50
CA MET A 173 20.88 -36.38 30.06
C MET A 173 22.16 -36.82 29.32
N LEU A 174 22.04 -37.82 28.44
CA LEU A 174 23.11 -38.22 27.53
C LEU A 174 23.41 -37.10 26.53
N ARG A 175 24.70 -36.83 26.28
CA ARG A 175 25.14 -35.91 25.24
C ARG A 175 25.00 -36.57 23.86
N PRO A 176 24.74 -35.80 22.79
CA PRO A 176 24.71 -36.35 21.44
C PRO A 176 26.12 -36.83 21.01
N PRO A 177 26.20 -37.84 20.12
CA PRO A 177 27.45 -38.53 19.79
C PRO A 177 28.41 -37.68 18.96
N ASN A 178 27.86 -36.86 18.05
CA ASN A 178 28.61 -35.80 17.39
C ASN A 178 28.53 -34.55 18.27
N VAL A 179 29.66 -33.90 18.52
CA VAL A 179 29.73 -32.66 19.29
C VAL A 179 30.21 -31.55 18.38
N THR A 180 29.36 -31.11 17.44
CA THR A 180 29.62 -29.87 16.67
C THR A 180 29.42 -28.62 17.53
N GLY A 181 28.81 -28.80 18.70
CA GLY A 181 28.42 -27.73 19.61
C GLY A 181 26.99 -27.24 19.37
N MET A 182 26.29 -27.77 18.37
CA MET A 182 24.88 -27.45 18.08
C MET A 182 23.96 -28.51 18.68
N PHE A 183 23.81 -28.51 20.01
CA PHE A 183 23.23 -29.63 20.77
C PHE A 183 21.81 -30.05 20.31
N THR A 184 20.96 -29.15 19.81
CA THR A 184 19.67 -29.57 19.22
C THR A 184 19.85 -30.26 17.87
N VAL A 185 20.71 -29.73 16.99
CA VAL A 185 20.99 -30.28 15.65
C VAL A 185 21.71 -31.63 15.77
N ASP A 186 22.74 -31.70 16.61
CA ASP A 186 23.50 -32.92 16.91
C ASP A 186 22.56 -34.03 17.44
N ALA A 187 21.63 -33.70 18.34
CA ALA A 187 20.65 -34.65 18.88
C ALA A 187 19.57 -35.06 17.86
N LEU A 188 19.11 -34.12 17.02
CA LEU A 188 18.13 -34.39 15.96
C LEU A 188 18.69 -35.33 14.89
N LEU A 189 19.91 -35.08 14.43
CA LEU A 189 20.62 -35.92 13.45
C LEU A 189 20.95 -37.32 14.03
N ALA A 190 21.20 -37.42 15.34
CA ALA A 190 21.40 -38.68 16.04
C ALA A 190 20.09 -39.40 16.45
N GLY A 191 18.91 -38.87 16.09
CA GLY A 191 17.61 -39.45 16.47
C GLY A 191 17.28 -39.41 17.97
N GLN A 192 18.05 -38.66 18.77
CA GLN A 192 17.91 -38.59 20.23
C GLN A 192 16.79 -37.62 20.63
N TRP A 193 15.53 -37.98 20.38
CA TRP A 193 14.36 -37.12 20.61
C TRP A 193 14.26 -36.53 22.02
N GLY A 194 14.64 -37.28 23.07
CA GLY A 194 14.68 -36.78 24.45
C GLY A 194 15.74 -35.68 24.64
N THR A 195 16.95 -35.88 24.14
CA THR A 195 18.05 -34.91 24.17
C THR A 195 17.70 -33.66 23.34
N PHE A 196 17.09 -33.84 22.17
CA PHE A 196 16.59 -32.76 21.31
C PHE A 196 15.52 -31.90 22.04
N ALA A 197 14.52 -32.54 22.65
CA ALA A 197 13.46 -31.83 23.37
C ALA A 197 14.01 -31.06 24.59
N ASN A 198 14.92 -31.68 25.35
CA ASN A 198 15.54 -31.05 26.51
C ASN A 198 16.45 -29.86 26.10
N ALA A 199 17.34 -30.04 25.12
CA ALA A 199 18.19 -28.97 24.60
C ALA A 199 17.38 -27.81 24.01
N SER A 200 16.25 -28.10 23.37
CA SER A 200 15.31 -27.07 22.88
C SER A 200 14.67 -26.29 24.04
N TRP A 201 14.27 -26.98 25.11
CA TRP A 201 13.67 -26.36 26.31
C TRP A 201 14.61 -25.34 26.98
N HIS A 202 15.90 -25.67 27.09
CA HIS A 202 16.95 -24.77 27.59
C HIS A 202 17.17 -23.53 26.71
N LEU A 203 16.84 -23.58 25.41
CA LEU A 203 17.04 -22.46 24.48
C LEU A 203 15.83 -21.52 24.34
N ILE A 204 14.60 -21.96 24.64
CA ILE A 204 13.38 -21.17 24.38
C ILE A 204 13.39 -19.82 25.09
N LEU A 205 13.71 -19.77 26.39
CA LEU A 205 13.69 -18.52 27.15
C LEU A 205 14.78 -17.54 26.65
N PRO A 206 16.08 -17.91 26.56
CA PRO A 206 17.11 -17.06 25.94
C PRO A 206 16.76 -16.59 24.52
N ALA A 207 16.26 -17.49 23.66
CA ALA A 207 15.92 -17.16 22.28
C ALA A 207 14.75 -16.17 22.20
N THR A 208 13.74 -16.33 23.06
CA THR A 208 12.58 -15.43 23.13
C THR A 208 12.97 -14.04 23.61
N ILE A 209 13.89 -13.93 24.58
CA ILE A 209 14.44 -12.66 25.06
C ILE A 209 15.16 -11.92 23.93
N ILE A 210 16.06 -12.60 23.20
CA ILE A 210 16.80 -12.02 22.07
C ILE A 210 15.86 -11.65 20.92
N ALA A 211 14.82 -12.47 20.68
CA ALA A 211 13.83 -12.25 19.63
C ALA A 211 13.07 -10.92 19.75
N LEU A 212 12.97 -10.32 20.94
CA LEU A 212 12.22 -9.08 21.16
C LEU A 212 12.72 -7.90 20.32
N GLY A 213 14.04 -7.78 20.12
CA GLY A 213 14.64 -6.72 19.30
C GLY A 213 14.24 -6.85 17.82
N PRO A 214 14.57 -7.96 17.15
CA PRO A 214 14.12 -8.23 15.78
C PRO A 214 12.59 -8.22 15.63
N PHE A 215 11.83 -8.75 16.60
CA PHE A 215 10.36 -8.71 16.61
C PHE A 215 9.82 -7.27 16.56
N ALA A 216 10.39 -6.35 17.33
CA ALA A 216 9.95 -4.96 17.36
C ALA A 216 10.15 -4.25 16.02
N PHE A 217 11.21 -4.59 15.28
CA PHE A 217 11.45 -4.11 13.92
C PHE A 217 10.53 -4.80 12.89
N LEU A 218 10.54 -6.14 12.86
CA LEU A 218 9.78 -6.94 11.89
C LEU A 218 8.27 -6.73 12.00
N SER A 219 7.72 -6.62 13.21
CA SER A 219 6.28 -6.37 13.40
C SER A 219 5.83 -5.01 12.88
N ARG A 220 6.73 -4.02 12.80
CA ARG A 220 6.47 -2.73 12.14
C ARG A 220 6.57 -2.86 10.61
N LEU A 221 7.59 -3.56 10.12
CA LEU A 221 7.80 -3.79 8.68
C LEU A 221 6.63 -4.54 8.04
N TYR A 222 6.28 -5.73 8.56
CA TYR A 222 5.16 -6.53 8.05
C TYR A 222 3.82 -5.80 8.19
N ARG A 223 3.59 -5.06 9.28
CA ARG A 223 2.36 -4.26 9.45
C ARG A 223 2.24 -3.13 8.43
N ASN A 224 3.35 -2.58 7.95
CA ASN A 224 3.34 -1.57 6.89
C ASN A 224 3.10 -2.22 5.52
N GLN A 225 3.77 -3.33 5.20
CA GLN A 225 3.56 -4.08 3.96
C GLN A 225 2.11 -4.58 3.83
N LEU A 226 1.57 -5.24 4.86
CA LEU A 226 0.17 -5.70 4.90
C LEU A 226 -0.85 -4.56 4.73
N ARG A 227 -0.52 -3.34 5.18
CA ARG A 227 -1.36 -2.15 4.96
C ARG A 227 -1.25 -1.58 3.54
N GLY A 228 -0.14 -1.82 2.85
CA GLY A 228 0.01 -1.56 1.41
C GLY A 228 -0.87 -2.53 0.61
N THR A 229 -0.66 -3.84 0.77
CA THR A 229 -1.40 -4.86 0.01
C THR A 229 -2.91 -4.82 0.26
N LEU A 230 -3.37 -4.53 1.48
CA LEU A 230 -4.81 -4.34 1.75
C LEU A 230 -5.41 -3.04 1.19
N ARG A 231 -4.60 -2.17 0.58
CA ARG A 231 -5.04 -0.99 -0.19
C ARG A 231 -4.96 -1.21 -1.70
N GLU A 232 -4.34 -2.29 -2.17
CA GLU A 232 -4.26 -2.60 -3.60
C GLU A 232 -5.64 -2.92 -4.18
N THR A 233 -5.89 -2.42 -5.38
CA THR A 233 -7.20 -2.44 -6.04
C THR A 233 -7.80 -3.85 -6.14
N PHE A 234 -6.94 -4.88 -6.30
CA PHE A 234 -7.39 -6.29 -6.38
C PHE A 234 -8.08 -6.77 -5.09
N VAL A 235 -7.65 -6.31 -3.91
CA VAL A 235 -8.28 -6.69 -2.62
C VAL A 235 -9.65 -6.03 -2.46
N THR A 236 -9.83 -4.84 -3.03
CA THR A 236 -11.12 -4.14 -3.10
C THR A 236 -12.06 -4.83 -4.10
N VAL A 237 -11.55 -5.19 -5.28
CA VAL A 237 -12.29 -5.92 -6.34
C VAL A 237 -12.73 -7.32 -5.87
N ALA A 238 -11.87 -8.05 -5.15
CA ALA A 238 -12.25 -9.33 -4.54
C ALA A 238 -13.44 -9.17 -3.57
N GLN A 239 -13.46 -8.10 -2.78
CA GLN A 239 -14.56 -7.81 -1.85
C GLN A 239 -15.85 -7.37 -2.57
N SER A 240 -15.78 -6.65 -3.70
CA SER A 240 -16.97 -6.31 -4.49
C SER A 240 -17.56 -7.50 -5.23
N HIS A 241 -16.74 -8.48 -5.65
CA HIS A 241 -17.23 -9.77 -6.18
C HIS A 241 -17.75 -10.75 -5.11
N GLY A 242 -18.05 -10.26 -3.90
CA GLY A 242 -18.76 -11.04 -2.89
C GLY A 242 -17.91 -12.04 -2.10
N LEU A 243 -16.59 -12.07 -2.29
CA LEU A 243 -15.66 -12.80 -1.41
C LEU A 243 -15.61 -12.09 -0.05
N ARG A 244 -16.63 -12.38 0.78
CA ARG A 244 -16.72 -11.90 2.15
C ARG A 244 -15.46 -12.30 2.90
N ARG A 245 -14.88 -11.34 3.66
CA ARG A 245 -13.86 -11.63 4.69
C ARG A 245 -14.25 -12.92 5.42
N PHE A 246 -13.29 -13.84 5.54
CA PHE A 246 -13.44 -15.04 6.35
C PHE A 246 -13.98 -14.62 7.73
N ARG A 247 -15.24 -14.97 8.02
CA ARG A 247 -15.79 -14.76 9.35
C ARG A 247 -15.01 -15.71 10.25
N SER A 248 -14.06 -15.19 11.02
CA SER A 248 -13.71 -15.87 12.26
C SER A 248 -15.03 -16.01 13.01
N THR A 249 -15.45 -17.26 13.19
CA THR A 249 -16.63 -17.56 13.96
C THR A 249 -16.45 -16.93 15.34
N ARG A 250 -17.51 -16.34 15.89
CA ARG A 250 -17.58 -16.19 17.34
C ARG A 250 -17.73 -17.60 17.90
N ALA A 251 -16.61 -18.32 18.01
CA ALA A 251 -16.44 -19.33 19.03
C ALA A 251 -16.53 -18.60 20.38
N THR A 252 -17.76 -18.34 20.81
CA THR A 252 -18.08 -18.23 22.23
C THR A 252 -17.61 -19.54 22.84
N TRP A 253 -16.43 -19.53 23.44
CA TRP A 253 -15.96 -20.64 24.26
C TRP A 253 -17.06 -20.92 25.30
N PRO A 254 -17.70 -22.10 25.28
CA PRO A 254 -18.55 -22.47 26.39
C PRO A 254 -17.63 -22.65 27.61
N ALA A 255 -17.88 -21.90 28.67
CA ALA A 255 -17.13 -22.00 29.91
C ALA A 255 -17.52 -23.27 30.69
N ARG A 256 -17.25 -24.45 30.10
CA ARG A 256 -17.42 -25.81 30.64
C ARG A 256 -16.82 -26.84 29.67
N ALA A 257 -15.50 -27.04 29.74
CA ALA A 257 -14.78 -28.12 29.06
C ALA A 257 -13.40 -28.43 29.68
N VAL A 258 -13.32 -28.44 31.02
CA VAL A 258 -12.25 -29.21 31.70
C VAL A 258 -12.81 -30.61 31.89
N GLY A 259 -12.33 -31.59 31.10
CA GLY A 259 -12.90 -32.93 31.11
C GLY A 259 -12.39 -33.86 30.01
N THR A 260 -11.27 -34.52 30.32
CA THR A 260 -10.93 -35.92 29.94
C THR A 260 -10.76 -36.31 28.46
N VAL A 261 -9.68 -37.05 28.19
CA VAL A 261 -9.37 -37.72 26.91
C VAL A 261 -9.71 -39.21 27.01
N THR A 262 -10.67 -39.73 26.22
CA THR A 262 -10.82 -41.17 25.87
C THR A 262 -11.94 -41.41 24.84
N GLY A 263 -11.81 -42.44 23.98
CA GLY A 263 -12.87 -42.99 23.09
C GLY A 263 -13.27 -42.09 21.89
N CYS A 264 -13.28 -42.48 20.61
CA CYS A 264 -13.27 -43.76 19.88
C CYS A 264 -14.61 -44.52 19.76
N PHE A 265 -14.91 -44.95 18.52
CA PHE A 265 -16.02 -45.78 18.01
C PHE A 265 -17.47 -45.23 17.89
N ALA A 266 -18.09 -45.61 16.75
CA ALA A 266 -19.53 -45.94 16.54
C ALA A 266 -20.62 -44.84 16.70
N VAL A 267 -21.84 -44.95 16.14
CA VAL A 267 -22.34 -45.40 14.82
C VAL A 267 -23.84 -45.01 14.74
N VAL A 268 -24.35 -44.62 13.55
CA VAL A 268 -25.77 -44.66 13.07
C VAL A 268 -26.94 -44.55 14.10
N ARG A 269 -27.81 -43.52 14.00
CA ARG A 269 -29.22 -43.60 13.48
C ARG A 269 -30.09 -42.32 13.57
N ARG A 270 -31.00 -42.18 12.58
CA ARG A 270 -32.40 -41.69 12.61
C ARG A 270 -32.80 -40.36 13.30
N SER A 271 -33.38 -39.46 12.48
CA SER A 271 -34.60 -38.67 12.82
C SER A 271 -35.81 -39.59 13.05
N PRO A 272 -36.88 -39.16 13.76
CA PRO A 272 -37.80 -38.11 13.27
C PRO A 272 -38.19 -37.07 14.34
N GLY A 273 -39.02 -36.08 13.97
CA GLY A 273 -39.48 -35.01 14.87
C GLY A 273 -41.00 -34.97 15.06
N TRP A 274 -41.47 -34.14 16.01
CA TRP A 274 -42.91 -33.94 16.28
C TRP A 274 -43.22 -32.54 16.84
N LYS A 275 -44.51 -32.15 16.74
CA LYS A 275 -45.23 -30.96 17.25
C LYS A 275 -46.72 -31.40 17.36
N PRO A 276 -47.64 -30.75 18.12
CA PRO A 276 -47.67 -29.34 18.54
C PRO A 276 -48.23 -29.09 19.97
N ALA A 277 -48.80 -27.89 20.20
CA ALA A 277 -49.64 -27.42 21.34
C ALA A 277 -48.92 -27.14 22.70
N GLY A 278 -49.42 -26.23 23.55
CA GLY A 278 -50.46 -25.20 23.33
C GLY A 278 -51.09 -24.61 24.60
N ARG A 279 -51.34 -23.28 24.64
CA ARG A 279 -51.92 -22.48 25.77
C ARG A 279 -50.95 -22.36 26.98
N GLU A 280 -51.06 -21.45 27.97
CA GLU A 280 -52.13 -20.51 28.39
C GLU A 280 -51.63 -19.07 28.75
N SER A 281 -52.50 -18.08 28.44
CA SER A 281 -53.08 -17.01 29.30
C SER A 281 -52.28 -16.24 30.37
N PHE A 282 -52.31 -14.90 30.31
CA PHE A 282 -52.38 -14.00 31.49
C PHE A 282 -52.96 -12.59 31.16
N ARG A 283 -53.40 -11.83 32.18
CA ARG A 283 -54.07 -10.51 32.12
C ARG A 283 -53.77 -9.65 33.38
N MET A 284 -54.01 -8.33 33.46
CA MET A 284 -54.43 -7.35 32.44
C MET A 284 -53.21 -6.57 31.88
N ALA A 285 -52.97 -5.24 31.92
CA ALA A 285 -53.68 -4.01 32.35
C ALA A 285 -53.09 -2.79 31.57
N GLY A 286 -53.70 -1.60 31.48
CA GLY A 286 -55.05 -1.19 31.92
C GLY A 286 -55.23 0.31 32.24
N HIS A 287 -54.93 1.25 31.32
CA HIS A 287 -55.30 2.68 31.46
C HIS A 287 -55.75 3.29 30.12
N ARG A 288 -56.66 4.28 30.18
CA ARG A 288 -57.18 5.05 29.02
C ARG A 288 -56.83 6.54 29.18
N PHE A 289 -56.73 7.27 28.08
CA PHE A 289 -57.08 8.70 28.01
C PHE A 289 -57.69 9.06 26.64
N HIS A 290 -58.08 10.32 26.43
CA HIS A 290 -59.30 10.68 25.69
C HIS A 290 -59.25 10.86 24.15
N ASP A 291 -60.41 10.59 23.54
CA ASP A 291 -60.85 10.97 22.18
C ASP A 291 -60.98 12.49 21.99
N ARG A 292 -60.70 12.99 20.77
CA ARG A 292 -61.37 14.17 20.20
C ARG A 292 -61.49 14.12 18.65
N ARG A 293 -62.66 13.69 18.19
CA ARG A 293 -63.17 13.65 16.79
C ARG A 293 -63.16 14.99 16.01
N ARG A 294 -63.32 14.89 14.67
CA ARG A 294 -64.20 15.77 13.85
C ARG A 294 -64.68 15.07 12.55
N HIS A 295 -65.64 15.67 11.83
CA HIS A 295 -66.58 15.04 10.87
C HIS A 295 -66.88 16.00 9.66
N HIS A 296 -67.42 15.60 8.48
CA HIS A 296 -67.80 14.24 8.05
C HIS A 296 -67.55 13.77 6.57
N PRO A 297 -68.24 14.24 5.49
CA PRO A 297 -68.75 13.25 4.51
C PRO A 297 -68.70 13.55 2.98
N GLU A 298 -69.14 12.51 2.23
CA GLU A 298 -69.79 12.48 0.88
C GLU A 298 -68.98 12.78 -0.41
N GLY A 299 -69.22 12.09 -1.55
CA GLY A 299 -70.13 10.95 -1.76
C GLY A 299 -70.25 10.37 -3.21
N LEU A 300 -70.98 9.24 -3.32
CA LEU A 300 -71.67 8.63 -4.49
C LEU A 300 -70.94 8.20 -5.81
N CYS A 301 -70.65 6.89 -5.87
CA CYS A 301 -71.12 5.87 -6.83
C CYS A 301 -71.67 6.21 -8.24
N ARG A 302 -71.26 5.42 -9.26
CA ARG A 302 -72.18 4.75 -10.23
C ARG A 302 -71.55 3.59 -11.05
N GLY A 303 -72.41 2.64 -11.44
CA GLY A 303 -72.29 1.58 -12.47
C GLY A 303 -73.72 1.24 -12.94
N PRO A 304 -74.08 0.04 -13.49
CA PRO A 304 -73.28 -1.12 -13.91
C PRO A 304 -73.73 -1.75 -15.28
N GLY A 305 -73.30 -2.99 -15.61
CA GLY A 305 -73.84 -3.87 -16.68
C GLY A 305 -72.95 -4.03 -17.93
N GLY A 306 -73.00 -5.11 -18.74
CA GLY A 306 -73.74 -6.39 -18.69
C GLY A 306 -73.28 -7.36 -19.82
N THR A 307 -73.43 -8.69 -19.63
CA THR A 307 -72.92 -9.80 -20.50
C THR A 307 -74.00 -10.30 -21.52
N PRO A 308 -73.93 -11.43 -22.30
CA PRO A 308 -72.97 -12.58 -22.34
C PRO A 308 -72.66 -13.25 -23.74
N PHE A 309 -72.06 -14.46 -23.70
CA PHE A 309 -71.77 -15.48 -24.75
C PHE A 309 -70.52 -15.32 -25.67
N GLY A 310 -69.70 -16.37 -25.93
CA GLY A 310 -69.62 -17.68 -25.23
C GLY A 310 -68.76 -18.79 -25.87
N ARG A 311 -68.36 -19.77 -25.02
CA ARG A 311 -67.88 -21.16 -25.28
C ARG A 311 -66.38 -21.47 -25.58
N HIS A 312 -65.93 -22.53 -24.88
CA HIS A 312 -64.66 -23.31 -24.91
C HIS A 312 -64.84 -24.60 -25.82
N PRO A 313 -63.97 -25.66 -25.88
CA PRO A 313 -62.74 -26.04 -25.11
C PRO A 313 -61.52 -26.72 -25.84
N LEU A 314 -60.34 -26.66 -25.20
CA LEU A 314 -59.31 -27.70 -24.87
C LEU A 314 -58.74 -28.80 -25.85
N ARG A 315 -57.42 -29.06 -25.66
CA ARG A 315 -56.59 -30.30 -25.93
C ARG A 315 -56.33 -30.70 -27.40
N GLY A 316 -55.23 -31.40 -27.76
CA GLY A 316 -54.01 -31.78 -27.01
C GLY A 316 -53.20 -32.96 -27.62
N SER A 317 -52.05 -33.32 -27.01
CA SER A 317 -51.22 -34.55 -27.20
C SER A 317 -50.18 -34.66 -28.36
N GLN A 318 -49.32 -35.69 -28.29
CA GLN A 318 -48.08 -35.95 -29.09
C GLN A 318 -48.28 -37.11 -30.09
N PRO A 319 -47.24 -37.46 -30.89
CA PRO A 319 -46.59 -38.78 -30.65
C PRO A 319 -45.04 -38.76 -30.64
N ARG A 320 -44.40 -39.96 -30.56
CA ARG A 320 -42.97 -40.22 -30.28
C ARG A 320 -42.42 -41.40 -31.10
N LEU A 321 -41.11 -41.37 -31.45
CA LEU A 321 -40.22 -42.49 -31.86
C LEU A 321 -40.62 -43.23 -33.17
N GLY A 322 -39.79 -43.90 -33.97
CA GLY A 322 -38.34 -44.27 -34.04
C GLY A 322 -38.21 -45.54 -34.94
N PRO A 323 -37.06 -46.23 -35.12
CA PRO A 323 -35.62 -45.89 -35.12
C PRO A 323 -34.90 -46.30 -36.45
N HIS A 324 -33.56 -46.24 -36.56
CA HIS A 324 -32.69 -47.27 -37.19
C HIS A 324 -31.16 -46.94 -37.09
N HIS A 325 -30.30 -47.95 -37.25
CA HIS A 325 -28.83 -47.89 -37.38
C HIS A 325 -28.41 -47.70 -38.89
N ASP A 326 -27.15 -47.58 -39.33
CA ASP A 326 -25.86 -48.03 -38.78
C ASP A 326 -24.61 -47.36 -39.43
N ARG A 327 -23.42 -47.57 -38.81
CA ARG A 327 -22.02 -47.50 -39.34
C ARG A 327 -21.53 -46.28 -40.14
N GLY A 328 -20.48 -45.63 -39.63
CA GLY A 328 -19.76 -44.52 -40.29
C GLY A 328 -18.44 -44.89 -40.99
N ARG A 329 -17.76 -43.87 -41.54
CA ARG A 329 -16.36 -43.91 -42.03
C ARG A 329 -15.75 -42.50 -42.04
N SER A 330 -14.43 -42.40 -41.87
CA SER A 330 -13.65 -41.17 -42.08
C SER A 330 -13.49 -40.86 -43.58
N PRO A 331 -13.19 -39.60 -43.96
CA PRO A 331 -11.89 -39.37 -44.61
C PRO A 331 -11.20 -38.03 -44.31
N HIS A 332 -9.87 -38.06 -44.29
CA HIS A 332 -8.98 -36.97 -44.72
C HIS A 332 -8.66 -37.15 -46.23
N PRO A 333 -8.03 -36.18 -46.93
CA PRO A 333 -7.97 -34.73 -46.72
C PRO A 333 -8.33 -33.93 -48.01
N SER A 334 -8.42 -32.60 -47.91
CA SER A 334 -8.20 -31.70 -49.05
C SER A 334 -7.55 -30.38 -48.62
N ARG A 335 -6.84 -29.72 -49.55
CA ARG A 335 -6.09 -28.48 -49.30
C ARG A 335 -6.84 -27.25 -49.83
N SER A 336 -6.49 -26.10 -49.22
CA SER A 336 -6.38 -24.75 -49.81
C SER A 336 -7.41 -23.72 -49.31
N PRO A 337 -7.08 -22.40 -49.34
CA PRO A 337 -5.77 -21.76 -49.55
C PRO A 337 -5.31 -20.95 -48.31
N LEU A 338 -4.22 -20.19 -48.44
CA LEU A 338 -3.97 -19.07 -47.53
C LEU A 338 -5.11 -18.05 -47.65
N MET A 339 -5.70 -17.62 -46.53
CA MET A 339 -6.41 -16.35 -46.48
C MET A 339 -5.45 -15.27 -45.98
N SER A 340 -5.35 -14.20 -46.77
CA SER A 340 -4.55 -13.01 -46.48
C SER A 340 -5.02 -12.32 -45.19
N HIS A 341 -4.11 -11.55 -44.57
CA HIS A 341 -4.42 -10.66 -43.45
C HIS A 341 -5.72 -9.88 -43.70
N THR A 342 -6.75 -10.17 -42.91
CA THR A 342 -7.98 -9.37 -42.93
C THR A 342 -7.63 -8.01 -42.34
N ASN A 343 -7.49 -7.00 -43.20
CA ASN A 343 -7.31 -5.61 -42.77
C ASN A 343 -8.49 -5.21 -41.88
N ALA A 344 -8.26 -5.15 -40.57
CA ALA A 344 -9.17 -4.47 -39.66
C ALA A 344 -9.25 -3.02 -40.13
N LEU A 345 -10.44 -2.63 -40.63
CA LEU A 345 -10.64 -1.34 -41.29
C LEU A 345 -10.12 -0.22 -40.39
N PRO A 346 -9.22 0.66 -40.87
CA PRO A 346 -8.83 1.82 -40.11
C PRO A 346 -10.06 2.73 -40.00
N PHE A 347 -10.69 2.75 -38.83
CA PHE A 347 -11.64 3.80 -38.47
C PHE A 347 -10.89 5.13 -38.65
N PRO A 348 -11.32 6.01 -39.56
CA PRO A 348 -10.61 7.25 -39.80
C PRO A 348 -10.72 8.10 -38.53
N SER A 349 -9.57 8.41 -37.94
CA SER A 349 -9.41 9.36 -36.84
C SER A 349 -9.66 10.78 -37.34
N ARG A 350 -10.89 11.04 -37.83
CA ARG A 350 -11.41 12.39 -37.97
C ARG A 350 -11.42 12.99 -36.57
N SER A 351 -10.47 13.88 -36.33
CA SER A 351 -10.65 14.98 -35.41
C SER A 351 -11.91 15.73 -35.85
N ILE A 352 -13.04 15.37 -35.25
CA ILE A 352 -14.18 16.28 -35.19
C ILE A 352 -13.62 17.51 -34.48
N ALA A 353 -13.58 18.63 -35.19
CA ALA A 353 -13.30 19.89 -34.53
C ALA A 353 -14.40 20.06 -33.49
N SER A 354 -14.06 20.01 -32.20
CA SER A 354 -14.82 20.74 -31.19
C SER A 354 -14.99 22.17 -31.70
N ASP A 355 -16.17 22.77 -31.54
CA ASP A 355 -16.57 24.06 -32.13
C ASP A 355 -15.75 25.26 -31.59
N GLY A 356 -14.45 25.26 -31.87
CA GLY A 356 -13.53 26.34 -31.64
C GLY A 356 -13.80 27.45 -32.64
N ILE A 357 -13.64 28.69 -32.18
CA ILE A 357 -13.95 29.89 -32.95
C ILE A 357 -13.16 29.86 -34.28
N PRO A 358 -13.83 29.86 -35.46
CA PRO A 358 -13.15 29.71 -36.74
C PRO A 358 -12.00 30.70 -36.93
N GLY A 359 -10.79 30.19 -37.09
CA GLY A 359 -9.56 30.97 -37.22
C GLY A 359 -8.66 31.02 -35.96
N GLN A 360 -9.11 30.50 -34.81
CA GLN A 360 -8.27 30.41 -33.62
C GLN A 360 -7.33 29.18 -33.70
N ALA A 361 -6.03 29.37 -33.46
CA ALA A 361 -5.07 28.27 -33.35
C ALA A 361 -5.20 27.52 -32.01
N PRO A 362 -4.98 26.19 -31.97
CA PRO A 362 -4.98 25.44 -30.71
C PRO A 362 -3.80 25.85 -29.82
N VAL A 363 -4.05 25.87 -28.51
CA VAL A 363 -3.03 26.06 -27.47
C VAL A 363 -2.20 24.78 -27.34
N LEU A 364 -2.86 23.61 -27.33
CA LEU A 364 -2.22 22.30 -27.32
C LEU A 364 -2.79 21.46 -28.47
N SER A 365 -1.91 20.90 -29.30
CA SER A 365 -2.25 20.05 -30.44
C SER A 365 -1.55 18.70 -30.32
N VAL A 366 -2.29 17.61 -30.37
CA VAL A 366 -1.81 16.24 -30.14
C VAL A 366 -2.17 15.40 -31.35
N LYS A 367 -1.19 14.72 -31.97
CA LYS A 367 -1.39 13.97 -33.22
C LYS A 367 -0.65 12.64 -33.20
N GLY A 368 -1.37 11.53 -33.35
CA GLY A 368 -0.84 10.16 -33.43
C GLY A 368 -0.11 9.66 -32.17
N LEU A 369 -0.31 10.31 -31.02
CA LEU A 369 0.47 10.08 -29.80
C LEU A 369 0.33 8.62 -29.34
N THR A 370 1.47 7.94 -29.23
CA THR A 370 1.56 6.52 -28.90
C THR A 370 2.65 6.28 -27.86
N THR A 371 2.28 5.64 -26.74
CA THR A 371 3.14 5.44 -25.57
C THR A 371 3.10 3.98 -25.13
N ASN A 372 4.28 3.35 -25.09
CA ASN A 372 4.47 1.94 -24.82
C ASN A 372 5.27 1.74 -23.51
N PHE A 373 4.92 0.72 -22.74
CA PHE A 373 5.69 0.25 -21.58
C PHE A 373 6.13 -1.19 -21.83
N ASP A 374 7.43 -1.44 -21.88
CA ASP A 374 7.94 -2.81 -22.01
C ASP A 374 7.97 -3.50 -20.65
N THR A 375 7.24 -4.61 -20.53
CA THR A 375 7.13 -5.40 -19.30
C THR A 375 7.62 -6.83 -19.54
N SER A 376 7.88 -7.59 -18.48
CA SER A 376 8.32 -9.00 -18.58
C SER A 376 7.28 -9.93 -19.22
N SER A 377 6.02 -9.52 -19.35
CA SER A 377 4.95 -10.22 -20.08
C SER A 377 4.66 -9.64 -21.47
N GLY A 378 5.47 -8.68 -21.94
CA GLY A 378 5.37 -8.04 -23.26
C GLY A 378 5.17 -6.53 -23.22
N THR A 379 5.10 -5.91 -24.41
CA THR A 379 4.86 -4.47 -24.56
C THR A 379 3.40 -4.13 -24.28
N VAL A 380 3.16 -3.28 -23.28
CA VAL A 380 1.86 -2.70 -22.96
C VAL A 380 1.69 -1.37 -23.70
N HIS A 381 0.85 -1.36 -24.72
CA HIS A 381 0.47 -0.17 -25.48
C HIS A 381 -0.55 0.68 -24.69
N ALA A 382 -0.05 1.53 -23.78
CA ALA A 382 -0.88 2.30 -22.85
C ALA A 382 -1.61 3.48 -23.50
N VAL A 383 -1.01 4.08 -24.54
CA VAL A 383 -1.61 5.11 -25.40
C VAL A 383 -1.36 4.70 -26.85
N ARG A 384 -2.38 4.79 -27.70
CA ARG A 384 -2.37 4.27 -29.07
C ARG A 384 -3.03 5.26 -30.02
N ASP A 385 -2.24 5.91 -30.89
CA ASP A 385 -2.73 6.76 -31.97
C ASP A 385 -3.74 7.85 -31.51
N VAL A 386 -3.45 8.47 -30.35
CA VAL A 386 -4.32 9.49 -29.76
C VAL A 386 -4.08 10.83 -30.45
N SER A 387 -5.17 11.46 -30.91
CA SER A 387 -5.14 12.79 -31.53
C SER A 387 -6.28 13.66 -30.98
N PHE A 388 -5.98 14.91 -30.64
CA PHE A 388 -6.96 15.95 -30.29
C PHE A 388 -6.32 17.35 -30.36
N ASP A 389 -7.13 18.37 -30.54
CA ASP A 389 -6.74 19.78 -30.41
C ASP A 389 -7.47 20.41 -29.21
N LEU A 390 -6.83 21.36 -28.53
CA LEU A 390 -7.34 22.07 -27.36
C LEU A 390 -7.13 23.58 -27.53
N TYR A 391 -8.19 24.35 -27.45
CA TYR A 391 -8.21 25.81 -27.65
C TYR A 391 -8.14 26.59 -26.33
N LYS A 392 -7.82 27.89 -26.38
CA LYS A 392 -7.75 28.73 -25.17
C LYS A 392 -9.14 28.84 -24.53
N ARG A 393 -9.22 28.75 -23.20
CA ARG A 393 -10.48 28.72 -22.42
C ARG A 393 -11.38 27.49 -22.67
N GLN A 394 -10.89 26.44 -23.33
CA GLN A 394 -11.63 25.19 -23.51
C GLN A 394 -11.35 24.23 -22.35
N ARG A 395 -12.41 23.54 -21.89
CA ARG A 395 -12.38 22.52 -20.85
C ARG A 395 -12.69 21.16 -21.50
N LEU A 396 -11.67 20.33 -21.63
CA LEU A 396 -11.71 19.03 -22.28
C LEU A 396 -11.67 17.91 -21.24
N ALA A 397 -12.71 17.09 -21.18
CA ALA A 397 -12.71 15.87 -20.40
C ALA A 397 -12.04 14.71 -21.12
N ILE A 398 -11.30 13.88 -20.39
CA ILE A 398 -10.82 12.58 -20.84
C ILE A 398 -11.31 11.52 -19.86
N VAL A 399 -12.19 10.63 -20.34
CA VAL A 399 -12.99 9.73 -19.50
C VAL A 399 -12.79 8.26 -19.85
N GLY A 400 -13.17 7.36 -18.94
CA GLY A 400 -13.10 5.92 -19.14
C GLY A 400 -12.58 5.16 -17.92
N GLU A 401 -12.61 3.83 -18.03
CA GLU A 401 -12.26 2.89 -16.96
C GLU A 401 -10.88 3.10 -16.31
N SER A 402 -10.72 2.54 -15.11
CA SER A 402 -9.41 2.44 -14.47
C SER A 402 -8.43 1.66 -15.36
N GLY A 403 -7.22 2.19 -15.52
CA GLY A 403 -6.22 1.62 -16.43
C GLY A 403 -6.54 1.75 -17.93
N SER A 404 -7.57 2.50 -18.34
CA SER A 404 -7.93 2.65 -19.77
C SER A 404 -6.83 3.31 -20.61
N GLY A 405 -5.97 4.12 -19.98
CA GLY A 405 -4.80 4.80 -20.56
C GLY A 405 -4.64 6.27 -20.11
N LYS A 406 -5.66 6.83 -19.45
CA LYS A 406 -5.79 8.28 -19.16
C LYS A 406 -4.55 8.92 -18.52
N SER A 407 -4.07 8.38 -17.41
CA SER A 407 -2.88 8.89 -16.69
C SER A 407 -1.57 8.68 -17.47
N ALA A 408 -1.48 7.62 -18.28
CA ALA A 408 -0.33 7.43 -19.18
C ALA A 408 -0.32 8.48 -20.31
N LEU A 409 -1.49 8.88 -20.80
CA LEU A 409 -1.65 10.02 -21.71
C LEU A 409 -1.28 11.33 -21.00
N ALA A 410 -1.79 11.60 -19.79
CA ALA A 410 -1.43 12.80 -19.00
C ALA A 410 0.10 12.99 -18.91
N MET A 411 0.80 11.95 -18.46
CA MET A 411 2.25 11.97 -18.31
C MET A 411 2.99 12.03 -19.66
N SER A 412 2.38 11.56 -20.75
CA SER A 412 2.94 11.71 -22.11
C SER A 412 2.88 13.15 -22.61
N LEU A 413 1.81 13.90 -22.31
CA LEU A 413 1.65 15.30 -22.74
C LEU A 413 2.71 16.25 -22.15
N VAL A 414 3.30 15.88 -21.00
CA VAL A 414 4.34 16.66 -20.30
C VAL A 414 5.71 15.94 -20.23
N GLY A 415 5.89 14.85 -20.97
CA GLY A 415 7.15 14.09 -20.99
C GLY A 415 7.58 13.48 -19.65
N LEU A 416 6.65 13.23 -18.73
CA LEU A 416 6.89 12.59 -17.42
C LEU A 416 6.65 11.07 -17.44
N VAL A 417 6.67 10.43 -18.62
CA VAL A 417 6.48 8.98 -18.76
C VAL A 417 7.60 8.23 -18.01
N PRO A 418 7.30 7.45 -16.95
CA PRO A 418 8.33 6.80 -16.16
C PRO A 418 8.88 5.55 -16.88
N PRO A 419 10.20 5.28 -16.83
CA PRO A 419 10.77 4.03 -17.32
C PRO A 419 10.10 2.79 -16.68
N PRO A 420 9.84 1.70 -17.44
CA PRO A 420 10.27 1.42 -18.82
C PRO A 420 9.35 2.00 -19.91
N GLY A 421 8.46 2.92 -19.57
CA GLY A 421 7.61 3.64 -20.52
C GLY A 421 8.40 4.57 -21.44
N ARG A 422 7.97 4.68 -22.70
CA ARG A 422 8.44 5.69 -23.66
C ARG A 422 7.33 6.08 -24.64
N ILE A 423 7.39 7.32 -25.11
CA ILE A 423 6.66 7.74 -26.31
C ILE A 423 7.38 7.10 -27.51
N VAL A 424 6.64 6.42 -28.39
CA VAL A 424 7.18 5.72 -29.58
C VAL A 424 6.79 6.39 -30.90
N GLY A 425 5.88 7.36 -30.87
CA GLY A 425 5.45 8.09 -32.05
C GLY A 425 4.36 9.11 -31.73
N GLY A 426 4.09 9.97 -32.73
CA GLY A 426 3.19 11.11 -32.63
C GLY A 426 3.90 12.42 -32.27
N SER A 427 3.10 13.45 -32.04
CA SER A 427 3.48 14.85 -31.84
C SER A 427 2.60 15.47 -30.77
N VAL A 428 3.18 16.35 -29.94
CA VAL A 428 2.50 17.14 -28.91
C VAL A 428 3.05 18.56 -29.01
N LYS A 429 2.23 19.51 -29.45
CA LYS A 429 2.64 20.89 -29.71
C LYS A 429 1.93 21.88 -28.80
N LEU A 430 2.71 22.63 -28.02
CA LEU A 430 2.23 23.76 -27.20
C LEU A 430 2.52 25.07 -27.94
N HIS A 431 1.49 25.85 -28.27
CA HIS A 431 1.59 27.05 -29.12
C HIS A 431 2.38 26.80 -30.43
N GLY A 432 2.24 25.61 -31.01
CA GLY A 432 2.97 25.17 -32.21
C GLY A 432 4.38 24.61 -31.96
N THR A 433 4.95 24.81 -30.76
CA THR A 433 6.27 24.29 -30.37
C THR A 433 6.17 22.81 -29.99
N GLU A 434 6.97 21.95 -30.64
CA GLU A 434 7.00 20.51 -30.38
C GLU A 434 7.61 20.19 -29.00
N LEU A 435 6.93 19.31 -28.25
CA LEU A 435 7.39 18.82 -26.95
C LEU A 435 8.00 17.41 -27.04
N VAL A 436 7.58 16.59 -28.00
CA VAL A 436 8.08 15.22 -28.16
C VAL A 436 9.52 15.27 -28.70
N GLY A 437 10.45 14.67 -27.96
CA GLY A 437 11.88 14.66 -28.31
C GLY A 437 12.69 15.83 -27.74
N LEU A 438 12.07 16.74 -26.96
CA LEU A 438 12.84 17.65 -26.11
C LEU A 438 13.63 16.87 -25.05
N ASP A 439 14.79 17.39 -24.67
CA ASP A 439 15.54 16.90 -23.52
C ASP A 439 14.91 17.37 -22.20
N ASP A 440 15.34 16.80 -21.07
CA ASP A 440 14.78 17.15 -19.77
C ASP A 440 14.98 18.63 -19.43
N ALA A 441 16.09 19.25 -19.85
CA ALA A 441 16.36 20.67 -19.63
C ALA A 441 15.48 21.60 -20.50
N GLY A 442 15.13 21.19 -21.72
CA GLY A 442 14.15 21.86 -22.57
C GLY A 442 12.75 21.80 -21.97
N ILE A 443 12.24 20.60 -21.70
CA ILE A 443 10.87 20.41 -21.20
C ILE A 443 10.69 20.82 -19.72
N SER A 444 11.77 20.93 -18.93
CA SER A 444 11.76 21.53 -17.58
C SER A 444 11.39 23.03 -17.60
N LYS A 445 11.66 23.75 -18.70
CA LYS A 445 11.27 25.16 -18.82
C LYS A 445 9.76 25.35 -19.02
N ILE A 446 9.09 24.32 -19.53
CA ILE A 446 7.68 24.31 -19.96
C ILE A 446 6.77 23.73 -18.86
N ARG A 447 7.17 22.60 -18.27
CA ARG A 447 6.52 22.02 -17.08
C ARG A 447 6.49 23.07 -15.96
N GLY A 448 5.35 23.29 -15.34
CA GLY A 448 5.18 24.23 -14.21
C GLY A 448 5.11 25.71 -14.61
N ARG A 449 5.58 26.09 -15.80
CA ARG A 449 5.47 27.44 -16.37
C ARG A 449 4.29 27.56 -17.32
N ASP A 450 4.37 26.90 -18.47
CA ASP A 450 3.40 27.03 -19.56
C ASP A 450 2.39 25.86 -19.58
N ILE A 451 2.71 24.73 -18.91
CA ILE A 451 1.79 23.64 -18.58
C ILE A 451 1.83 23.33 -17.07
N GLY A 452 0.72 23.55 -16.38
CA GLY A 452 0.49 23.12 -15.00
C GLY A 452 -0.04 21.68 -14.93
N LEU A 453 0.34 20.93 -13.88
CA LEU A 453 -0.15 19.55 -13.66
C LEU A 453 -0.62 19.38 -12.21
N VAL A 454 -1.90 19.01 -12.05
CA VAL A 454 -2.51 18.61 -10.77
C VAL A 454 -2.52 17.08 -10.69
N PHE A 455 -1.74 16.53 -9.76
CA PHE A 455 -1.59 15.08 -9.54
C PHE A 455 -2.74 14.48 -8.71
N GLN A 456 -2.92 13.16 -8.88
CA GLN A 456 -3.97 12.33 -8.25
C GLN A 456 -3.89 12.22 -6.71
N ASP A 457 -2.69 12.26 -6.11
CA ASP A 457 -2.48 12.14 -4.65
C ASP A 457 -1.63 13.29 -4.07
N PRO A 458 -2.24 14.22 -3.30
CA PRO A 458 -1.52 15.27 -2.58
C PRO A 458 -0.49 14.80 -1.55
N MET A 459 -0.53 13.56 -1.09
CA MET A 459 0.47 13.00 -0.17
C MET A 459 1.65 12.35 -0.88
N ALA A 460 1.55 12.08 -2.18
CA ALA A 460 2.69 11.72 -3.03
C ALA A 460 3.37 12.97 -3.62
N ALA A 461 2.59 14.02 -3.91
CA ALA A 461 3.07 15.23 -4.58
C ALA A 461 3.69 16.30 -3.64
N LEU A 462 3.27 16.39 -2.37
CA LEU A 462 3.82 17.34 -1.39
C LEU A 462 4.87 16.68 -0.49
N ASP A 463 6.05 17.27 -0.38
CA ASP A 463 7.09 16.87 0.56
C ASP A 463 6.61 17.09 2.01
N PRO A 464 6.42 16.03 2.82
CA PRO A 464 5.88 16.14 4.17
C PRO A 464 6.88 16.74 5.18
N LEU A 465 8.14 16.92 4.79
CA LEU A 465 9.24 17.49 5.59
C LEU A 465 9.52 18.97 5.28
N LYS A 466 8.90 19.54 4.24
CA LYS A 466 8.92 20.98 3.92
C LYS A 466 7.60 21.63 4.34
N THR A 467 7.63 22.93 4.67
CA THR A 467 6.39 23.71 4.83
C THR A 467 5.70 23.90 3.46
N ILE A 468 4.41 24.24 3.45
CA ILE A 468 3.70 24.63 2.22
C ILE A 468 4.43 25.81 1.55
N GLY A 469 4.78 26.85 2.32
CA GLY A 469 5.45 28.04 1.81
C GLY A 469 6.84 27.79 1.24
N THR A 470 7.60 26.84 1.79
CA THR A 470 8.90 26.43 1.22
C THR A 470 8.70 25.91 -0.20
N GLN A 471 7.76 24.99 -0.38
CA GLN A 471 7.47 24.36 -1.68
C GLN A 471 6.87 25.36 -2.67
N PHE A 472 5.97 26.23 -2.21
CA PHE A 472 5.35 27.25 -3.05
C PHE A 472 6.34 28.30 -3.57
N VAL A 473 7.23 28.79 -2.69
CA VAL A 473 8.30 29.73 -3.07
C VAL A 473 9.32 29.08 -4.01
N GLU A 474 9.59 27.79 -3.83
CA GLU A 474 10.43 26.98 -4.73
C GLU A 474 9.77 26.88 -6.13
N THR A 475 8.50 26.50 -6.21
CA THR A 475 7.74 26.43 -7.48
C THR A 475 7.68 27.75 -8.25
N ILE A 476 7.46 28.89 -7.58
CA ILE A 476 7.46 30.20 -8.26
C ILE A 476 8.88 30.55 -8.75
N ARG A 477 9.89 30.42 -7.88
CA ARG A 477 11.25 30.90 -8.16
C ARG A 477 12.08 30.01 -9.10
N VAL A 478 11.58 28.82 -9.46
CA VAL A 478 12.16 28.01 -10.55
C VAL A 478 11.81 28.57 -11.94
N HIS A 479 10.68 29.27 -12.08
CA HIS A 479 10.19 29.78 -13.37
C HIS A 479 10.16 31.32 -13.47
N GLN A 480 10.20 32.05 -12.34
CA GLN A 480 10.17 33.52 -12.27
C GLN A 480 11.35 34.06 -11.48
N ASP A 481 12.07 35.06 -12.02
CA ASP A 481 13.13 35.77 -11.30
C ASP A 481 12.54 36.80 -10.31
N VAL A 482 12.10 36.29 -9.17
CA VAL A 482 11.52 37.10 -8.08
C VAL A 482 12.19 36.81 -6.74
N SER A 483 12.23 37.83 -5.88
CA SER A 483 12.74 37.67 -4.52
C SER A 483 11.85 36.74 -3.68
N VAL A 484 12.45 36.08 -2.67
CA VAL A 484 11.74 35.22 -1.71
C VAL A 484 10.56 35.95 -1.04
N LYS A 485 10.68 37.26 -0.78
CA LYS A 485 9.61 38.07 -0.19
C LYS A 485 8.43 38.26 -1.15
N VAL A 486 8.69 38.45 -2.44
CA VAL A 486 7.65 38.56 -3.49
C VAL A 486 6.97 37.21 -3.73
N ALA A 487 7.76 36.14 -3.93
CA ALA A 487 7.22 34.79 -4.10
C ALA A 487 6.38 34.32 -2.90
N ARG A 488 6.77 34.66 -1.66
CA ARG A 488 5.97 34.34 -0.46
C ARG A 488 4.63 35.10 -0.44
N ARG A 489 4.61 36.36 -0.90
CA ARG A 489 3.37 37.14 -0.99
C ARG A 489 2.43 36.57 -2.05
N MET A 490 2.95 36.28 -3.24
CA MET A 490 2.21 35.58 -4.31
C MET A 490 1.66 34.23 -3.87
N ALA A 491 2.44 33.47 -3.08
CA ALA A 491 1.96 32.23 -2.48
C ALA A 491 0.81 32.45 -1.48
N CYS A 492 0.82 33.52 -0.67
CA CYS A 492 -0.33 33.87 0.18
C CYS A 492 -1.56 34.28 -0.65
N GLU A 493 -1.36 35.09 -1.70
CA GLU A 493 -2.39 35.54 -2.64
C GLU A 493 -3.08 34.33 -3.31
N LEU A 494 -2.30 33.41 -3.86
CA LEU A 494 -2.78 32.15 -4.48
C LEU A 494 -3.42 31.18 -3.47
N LEU A 495 -2.94 31.13 -2.22
CA LEU A 495 -3.58 30.35 -1.16
C LEU A 495 -4.95 30.92 -0.77
N ALA A 496 -5.10 32.25 -0.76
CA ALA A 496 -6.39 32.91 -0.55
C ALA A 496 -7.37 32.63 -1.71
N GLU A 497 -6.90 32.71 -2.96
CA GLU A 497 -7.66 32.41 -4.19
C GLU A 497 -8.28 31.01 -4.16
N VAL A 498 -7.50 29.98 -3.75
CA VAL A 498 -8.03 28.61 -3.59
C VAL A 498 -8.80 28.38 -2.26
N GLY A 499 -9.09 29.42 -1.50
CA GLY A 499 -9.91 29.36 -0.28
C GLY A 499 -9.22 28.74 0.94
N VAL A 500 -7.91 28.96 1.12
CA VAL A 500 -7.20 28.62 2.37
C VAL A 500 -7.29 29.80 3.35
N ASN A 501 -8.15 29.65 4.36
CA ASN A 501 -8.32 30.62 5.44
C ASN A 501 -7.01 30.84 6.24
N ASP A 502 -6.68 32.10 6.55
CA ASP A 502 -5.48 32.51 7.33
C ASP A 502 -4.15 32.14 6.61
N PRO A 503 -3.95 32.56 5.33
CA PRO A 503 -2.84 32.08 4.49
C PRO A 503 -1.47 32.58 4.98
N GLU A 504 -1.34 33.80 5.50
CA GLU A 504 -0.07 34.38 6.00
C GLU A 504 0.54 33.55 7.13
N ARG A 505 -0.31 32.93 7.94
CA ARG A 505 0.06 31.94 8.95
C ARG A 505 0.23 30.55 8.33
N ARG A 506 -0.79 30.03 7.64
CA ARG A 506 -0.83 28.63 7.19
C ARG A 506 0.21 28.27 6.14
N ILE A 507 0.74 29.24 5.42
CA ILE A 507 1.93 29.08 4.58
C ILE A 507 3.16 28.56 5.36
N ALA A 508 3.18 28.65 6.69
CA ALA A 508 4.21 28.05 7.55
C ALA A 508 3.88 26.62 8.05
N ASP A 509 2.65 26.12 7.84
CA ASP A 509 2.28 24.74 8.18
C ASP A 509 2.97 23.73 7.23
N TYR A 510 3.09 22.48 7.68
CA TYR A 510 3.48 21.33 6.88
C TYR A 510 2.25 20.63 6.26
N PRO A 511 2.38 19.89 5.13
CA PRO A 511 1.26 19.20 4.49
C PRO A 511 0.43 18.34 5.44
N HIS A 512 1.06 17.69 6.43
CA HIS A 512 0.38 16.82 7.38
C HIS A 512 -0.59 17.56 8.34
N GLN A 513 -0.48 18.89 8.49
CA GLN A 513 -1.40 19.73 9.27
C GLN A 513 -2.63 20.19 8.47
N TYR A 514 -2.54 20.24 7.14
CA TYR A 514 -3.68 20.56 6.26
C TYR A 514 -4.67 19.39 6.18
N SER A 515 -5.95 19.67 5.92
CA SER A 515 -6.95 18.63 5.58
C SER A 515 -6.74 18.10 4.16
N GLY A 516 -7.39 16.98 3.79
CA GLY A 516 -7.31 16.43 2.44
C GLY A 516 -7.67 17.45 1.35
N GLY A 517 -8.84 18.08 1.46
CA GLY A 517 -9.30 19.09 0.52
C GLY A 517 -8.40 20.34 0.48
N MET A 518 -7.85 20.74 1.62
CA MET A 518 -6.87 21.84 1.66
C MET A 518 -5.57 21.49 0.92
N ARG A 519 -5.07 20.25 1.02
CA ARG A 519 -3.87 19.82 0.26
C ARG A 519 -4.13 19.79 -1.25
N GLN A 520 -5.33 19.39 -1.68
CA GLN A 520 -5.69 19.43 -3.10
C GLN A 520 -5.79 20.87 -3.61
N ARG A 521 -6.37 21.79 -2.81
CA ARG A 521 -6.38 23.23 -3.07
C ARG A 521 -4.97 23.80 -3.19
N VAL A 522 -4.02 23.37 -2.33
CA VAL A 522 -2.59 23.72 -2.49
C VAL A 522 -2.01 23.19 -3.81
N LEU A 523 -2.27 21.94 -4.20
CA LEU A 523 -1.78 21.44 -5.49
C LEU A 523 -2.31 22.25 -6.68
N ILE A 524 -3.59 22.63 -6.65
CA ILE A 524 -4.18 23.49 -7.67
C ILE A 524 -3.47 24.85 -7.69
N ALA A 525 -3.33 25.50 -6.53
CA ALA A 525 -2.63 26.78 -6.39
C ALA A 525 -1.17 26.72 -6.89
N MET A 526 -0.45 25.62 -6.65
CA MET A 526 0.90 25.40 -7.15
C MET A 526 0.94 25.14 -8.66
N ALA A 527 -0.04 24.41 -9.21
CA ALA A 527 -0.12 24.13 -10.65
C ALA A 527 -0.44 25.39 -11.49
N ILE A 528 -1.20 26.34 -10.93
CA ILE A 528 -1.52 27.63 -11.58
C ILE A 528 -0.52 28.76 -11.25
N ALA A 529 0.48 28.51 -10.39
CA ALA A 529 1.28 29.57 -9.76
C ALA A 529 2.09 30.48 -10.72
N ASN A 530 2.31 30.00 -11.95
CA ASN A 530 3.02 30.71 -13.02
C ASN A 530 2.10 31.08 -14.20
N ASP A 531 0.79 30.99 -14.01
CA ASP A 531 -0.28 31.25 -15.00
C ASP A 531 -0.15 30.49 -16.33
N PRO A 532 -0.13 29.13 -16.30
CA PRO A 532 0.14 28.31 -17.46
C PRO A 532 -0.94 28.41 -18.54
N ALA A 533 -0.55 28.26 -19.81
CA ALA A 533 -1.50 28.23 -20.92
C ALA A 533 -2.43 27.00 -20.87
N VAL A 534 -1.95 25.88 -20.31
CA VAL A 534 -2.72 24.64 -20.09
C VAL A 534 -2.58 24.16 -18.65
N VAL A 535 -3.69 23.76 -18.03
CA VAL A 535 -3.72 22.96 -16.81
C VAL A 535 -4.18 21.55 -17.16
N ILE A 536 -3.42 20.54 -16.75
CA ILE A 536 -3.80 19.12 -16.83
C ILE A 536 -4.11 18.66 -15.41
N ALA A 537 -5.23 17.97 -15.20
CA ALA A 537 -5.63 17.44 -13.90
C ALA A 537 -5.95 15.95 -13.99
N ASP A 538 -5.10 15.11 -13.39
CA ASP A 538 -5.19 13.65 -13.46
C ASP A 538 -5.88 13.07 -12.21
N GLU A 539 -7.18 12.77 -12.36
CA GLU A 539 -8.08 12.31 -11.28
C GLU A 539 -7.93 13.07 -9.94
N PRO A 540 -7.98 14.43 -9.95
CA PRO A 540 -7.51 15.33 -8.89
C PRO A 540 -8.39 15.39 -7.62
N THR A 541 -9.21 14.37 -7.40
CA THR A 541 -10.22 14.31 -6.33
C THR A 541 -10.36 12.94 -5.69
N THR A 542 -9.66 11.93 -6.20
CA THR A 542 -9.80 10.51 -5.82
C THR A 542 -9.53 10.22 -4.33
N ALA A 543 -8.80 11.11 -3.65
CA ALA A 543 -8.50 11.03 -2.21
C ALA A 543 -9.52 11.75 -1.30
N LEU A 544 -10.59 12.35 -1.84
CA LEU A 544 -11.52 13.24 -1.13
C LEU A 544 -12.96 12.67 -1.05
N ASP A 545 -13.74 13.14 -0.07
CA ASP A 545 -15.19 12.89 0.00
C ASP A 545 -15.95 13.62 -1.12
N VAL A 546 -17.02 13.01 -1.63
CA VAL A 546 -17.79 13.46 -2.82
C VAL A 546 -18.17 14.94 -2.77
N THR A 547 -18.59 15.44 -1.60
CA THR A 547 -18.90 16.86 -1.37
C THR A 547 -17.71 17.77 -1.58
N THR A 548 -16.53 17.42 -1.05
CA THR A 548 -15.29 18.16 -1.27
C THR A 548 -14.75 17.96 -2.70
N GLN A 549 -15.01 16.82 -3.37
CA GLN A 549 -14.62 16.61 -4.77
C GLN A 549 -15.21 17.68 -5.68
N ALA A 550 -16.53 17.88 -5.62
CA ALA A 550 -17.24 18.87 -6.45
C ALA A 550 -16.72 20.29 -6.18
N GLN A 551 -16.64 20.71 -4.91
CA GLN A 551 -16.14 22.03 -4.49
C GLN A 551 -14.69 22.33 -4.89
N VAL A 552 -13.88 21.32 -5.19
CA VAL A 552 -12.48 21.48 -5.61
C VAL A 552 -12.36 21.48 -7.14
N LEU A 553 -13.24 20.79 -7.85
CA LEU A 553 -13.29 20.79 -9.32
C LEU A 553 -13.99 22.04 -9.88
N ASP A 554 -15.08 22.49 -9.26
CA ASP A 554 -15.73 23.78 -9.54
C ASP A 554 -14.73 24.94 -9.38
N LEU A 555 -14.04 24.98 -8.24
CA LEU A 555 -12.96 25.94 -7.97
C LEU A 555 -11.87 25.92 -9.05
N LEU A 556 -11.41 24.73 -9.46
CA LEU A 556 -10.38 24.59 -10.50
C LEU A 556 -10.89 25.11 -11.86
N ALA A 557 -12.10 24.72 -12.26
CA ALA A 557 -12.71 25.16 -13.51
C ALA A 557 -12.89 26.68 -13.52
N LYS A 558 -13.49 27.24 -12.45
CA LYS A 558 -13.68 28.67 -12.26
C LYS A 558 -12.36 29.45 -12.36
N ILE A 559 -11.30 29.01 -11.67
CA ILE A 559 -10.00 29.70 -11.71
C ILE A 559 -9.39 29.64 -13.12
N CYS A 560 -9.49 28.50 -13.81
CA CYS A 560 -9.07 28.39 -15.21
C CYS A 560 -9.88 29.31 -16.13
N ASP A 561 -11.18 29.48 -15.87
CA ASP A 561 -12.06 30.38 -16.60
C ASP A 561 -11.81 31.87 -16.29
N GLU A 562 -11.45 32.24 -15.06
CA GLU A 562 -11.12 33.64 -14.71
C GLU A 562 -9.78 34.07 -15.32
N ARG A 563 -8.75 33.21 -15.25
CA ARG A 563 -7.42 33.43 -15.86
C ARG A 563 -7.40 33.20 -17.37
N GLY A 564 -8.31 32.36 -17.87
CA GLY A 564 -8.41 31.98 -19.28
C GLY A 564 -7.39 30.94 -19.74
N ASN A 565 -6.94 30.07 -18.83
CA ASN A 565 -6.14 28.88 -19.17
C ASN A 565 -7.01 27.88 -19.94
N ALA A 566 -6.41 26.92 -20.66
CA ALA A 566 -7.12 25.74 -21.16
C ALA A 566 -7.03 24.60 -20.13
N LEU A 567 -8.07 23.77 -19.99
CA LEU A 567 -8.13 22.71 -18.97
C LEU A 567 -8.32 21.33 -19.61
N VAL A 568 -7.45 20.37 -19.27
CA VAL A 568 -7.64 18.95 -19.55
C VAL A 568 -7.97 18.23 -18.24
N MET A 569 -9.24 17.84 -18.08
CA MET A 569 -9.73 17.14 -16.88
C MET A 569 -9.83 15.63 -17.15
N ILE A 570 -8.93 14.85 -16.54
CA ILE A 570 -9.03 13.39 -16.55
C ILE A 570 -9.81 12.94 -15.32
N THR A 571 -10.91 12.21 -15.54
CA THR A 571 -11.79 11.75 -14.47
C THR A 571 -12.51 10.45 -14.85
N HIS A 572 -13.02 9.75 -13.85
CA HIS A 572 -13.96 8.64 -14.01
C HIS A 572 -15.39 9.00 -13.58
N ASN A 573 -15.60 10.20 -13.03
CA ASN A 573 -16.93 10.70 -12.64
C ASN A 573 -17.54 11.53 -13.78
N LEU A 574 -18.45 10.91 -14.53
CA LEU A 574 -19.13 11.54 -15.68
C LEU A 574 -20.08 12.68 -15.27
N GLY A 575 -20.72 12.63 -14.09
CA GLY A 575 -21.64 13.69 -13.67
C GLY A 575 -20.95 15.06 -13.56
N ILE A 576 -19.67 15.09 -13.15
CA ILE A 576 -18.88 16.33 -13.10
C ILE A 576 -18.40 16.77 -14.49
N VAL A 577 -18.28 15.83 -15.45
CA VAL A 577 -17.98 16.16 -16.86
C VAL A 577 -19.15 16.84 -17.54
N GLU A 578 -20.38 16.42 -17.23
CA GLU A 578 -21.61 17.05 -17.74
C GLU A 578 -21.74 18.52 -17.30
N GLU A 579 -21.28 18.83 -16.07
CA GLU A 579 -21.36 20.16 -15.47
C GLU A 579 -20.18 21.09 -15.83
N LEU A 580 -18.94 20.59 -15.88
CA LEU A 580 -17.73 21.43 -15.92
C LEU A 580 -16.93 21.39 -17.23
N CYS A 581 -17.27 20.54 -18.21
CA CYS A 581 -16.48 20.37 -19.44
C CYS A 581 -17.30 20.63 -20.70
N ASP A 582 -16.69 21.26 -21.70
CA ASP A 582 -17.35 21.66 -22.95
C ASP A 582 -17.33 20.53 -24.00
N SER A 583 -16.29 19.69 -23.92
CA SER A 583 -16.01 18.60 -24.85
C SER A 583 -15.40 17.40 -24.11
N VAL A 584 -15.53 16.21 -24.68
CA VAL A 584 -15.17 14.95 -24.03
C VAL A 584 -14.60 13.92 -25.00
N ASN A 585 -13.50 13.30 -24.58
CA ASN A 585 -12.85 12.18 -25.26
C ASN A 585 -13.00 10.91 -24.41
N VAL A 586 -13.71 9.91 -24.93
CA VAL A 586 -13.93 8.62 -24.28
C VAL A 586 -12.77 7.68 -24.63
N MET A 587 -11.97 7.30 -23.64
CA MET A 587 -10.75 6.52 -23.79
C MET A 587 -10.96 5.05 -23.39
N TYR A 588 -10.83 4.13 -24.36
CA TYR A 588 -10.85 2.69 -24.15
C TYR A 588 -9.58 2.04 -24.70
N ALA A 589 -8.94 1.17 -23.90
CA ALA A 589 -7.76 0.41 -24.30
C ALA A 589 -6.68 1.23 -25.05
N GLY A 590 -6.30 2.38 -24.51
CA GLY A 590 -5.27 3.27 -25.07
C GLY A 590 -5.72 4.17 -26.22
N ARG A 591 -6.92 3.99 -26.78
CA ARG A 591 -7.48 4.78 -27.89
C ARG A 591 -8.61 5.67 -27.42
N PHE A 592 -8.84 6.79 -28.09
CA PHE A 592 -10.16 7.42 -28.07
C PHE A 592 -11.11 6.63 -28.97
N VAL A 593 -12.30 6.31 -28.47
CA VAL A 593 -13.35 5.58 -29.18
C VAL A 593 -14.58 6.45 -29.48
N GLU A 594 -14.69 7.59 -28.80
CA GLU A 594 -15.64 8.65 -29.12
C GLU A 594 -15.04 10.01 -28.70
N SER A 595 -15.26 11.03 -29.53
CA SER A 595 -14.81 12.40 -29.32
C SER A 595 -15.95 13.33 -29.73
N SER A 596 -16.52 14.07 -28.78
CA SER A 596 -17.75 14.84 -29.03
C SER A 596 -17.89 16.03 -28.07
N SER A 597 -18.88 16.91 -28.32
CA SER A 597 -19.30 17.88 -27.31
C SER A 597 -19.90 17.13 -26.12
N THR A 598 -19.76 17.68 -24.90
CA THR A 598 -20.35 17.06 -23.70
C THR A 598 -21.86 16.84 -23.89
N ARG A 599 -22.58 17.85 -24.39
CA ARG A 599 -24.02 17.75 -24.69
C ARG A 599 -24.36 16.61 -25.67
N SER A 600 -23.49 16.35 -26.65
CA SER A 600 -23.66 15.25 -27.61
C SER A 600 -23.44 13.88 -26.95
N LEU A 601 -22.43 13.75 -26.08
CA LEU A 601 -22.14 12.47 -25.41
C LEU A 601 -23.28 12.04 -24.49
N PHE A 602 -23.79 12.94 -23.65
CA PHE A 602 -24.82 12.61 -22.66
C PHE A 602 -26.22 12.50 -23.29
N GLY A 603 -26.51 13.27 -24.34
CA GLY A 603 -27.78 13.20 -25.07
C GLY A 603 -27.89 12.04 -26.07
N THR A 604 -26.82 11.77 -26.83
CA THR A 604 -26.81 10.80 -27.94
C THR A 604 -25.43 10.13 -28.09
N PRO A 605 -24.99 9.28 -27.15
CA PRO A 605 -23.69 8.61 -27.22
C PRO A 605 -23.61 7.69 -28.44
N ALA A 606 -22.62 7.90 -29.30
CA ALA A 606 -22.51 7.22 -30.59
C ALA A 606 -21.84 5.83 -30.47
N HIS A 607 -20.86 5.68 -29.58
CA HIS A 607 -20.09 4.44 -29.46
C HIS A 607 -20.65 3.54 -28.34
N PRO A 608 -20.78 2.21 -28.55
CA PRO A 608 -21.39 1.31 -27.55
C PRO A 608 -20.72 1.32 -26.17
N TYR A 609 -19.41 1.54 -26.10
CA TYR A 609 -18.70 1.68 -24.83
C TYR A 609 -19.09 2.96 -24.08
N SER A 610 -19.27 4.08 -24.77
CA SER A 610 -19.69 5.36 -24.19
C SER A 610 -21.10 5.24 -23.61
N LYS A 611 -22.01 4.61 -24.37
CA LYS A 611 -23.34 4.30 -23.88
C LYS A 611 -23.29 3.41 -22.64
N ALA A 612 -22.50 2.33 -22.66
CA ALA A 612 -22.40 1.43 -21.52
C ALA A 612 -21.76 2.09 -20.28
N LEU A 613 -20.81 3.03 -20.47
CA LEU A 613 -20.28 3.87 -19.38
C LEU A 613 -21.36 4.76 -18.76
N LEU A 614 -22.21 5.40 -19.58
CA LEU A 614 -23.34 6.21 -19.11
C LEU A 614 -24.42 5.35 -18.44
N ASP A 615 -24.73 4.17 -18.99
CA ASP A 615 -25.67 3.21 -18.39
C ASP A 615 -25.15 2.65 -17.03
N CYS A 616 -23.85 2.78 -16.72
CA CYS A 616 -23.28 2.50 -15.39
C CYS A 616 -23.42 3.68 -14.39
N VAL A 617 -23.74 4.90 -14.84
CA VAL A 617 -23.95 6.07 -13.97
C VAL A 617 -25.38 6.08 -13.46
N ILE A 618 -25.55 5.57 -12.25
CA ILE A 618 -26.85 5.49 -11.58
C ILE A 618 -27.24 6.89 -11.08
N ASP A 619 -28.15 7.57 -11.78
CA ASP A 619 -28.91 8.67 -11.18
C ASP A 619 -29.78 8.13 -10.02
N PRO A 620 -29.59 8.61 -8.77
CA PRO A 620 -30.39 8.16 -7.62
C PRO A 620 -31.90 8.44 -7.74
N ALA A 621 -32.32 9.42 -8.54
CA ALA A 621 -33.73 9.78 -8.69
C ALA A 621 -34.50 8.84 -9.65
N THR A 622 -33.86 8.40 -10.74
CA THR A 622 -34.47 7.48 -11.72
C THR A 622 -34.04 6.02 -11.58
N ALA A 623 -33.17 5.69 -10.61
CA ALA A 623 -32.62 4.35 -10.33
C ALA A 623 -33.67 3.22 -10.25
N LYS A 624 -33.94 2.57 -11.39
CA LYS A 624 -34.75 1.33 -11.45
C LYS A 624 -34.00 0.19 -10.79
N ARG A 625 -34.69 -0.59 -9.94
CA ARG A 625 -34.11 -1.79 -9.32
C ARG A 625 -33.93 -2.90 -10.36
N GLY A 626 -32.72 -3.01 -10.92
CA GLY A 626 -32.34 -4.03 -11.88
C GLY A 626 -30.88 -4.48 -11.69
N ALA A 627 -30.44 -5.44 -12.50
CA ALA A 627 -29.02 -5.74 -12.62
C ALA A 627 -28.32 -4.61 -13.39
N LEU A 628 -27.20 -4.11 -12.86
CA LEU A 628 -26.41 -3.10 -13.55
C LEU A 628 -25.78 -3.70 -14.81
N PRO A 629 -25.76 -2.97 -15.94
CA PRO A 629 -25.04 -3.42 -17.13
C PRO A 629 -23.55 -3.52 -16.83
N ALA A 630 -22.97 -4.68 -17.12
CA ALA A 630 -21.54 -4.90 -16.98
C ALA A 630 -20.87 -4.68 -18.34
N ILE A 631 -19.91 -3.76 -18.39
CA ILE A 631 -19.08 -3.58 -19.58
C ILE A 631 -18.23 -4.85 -19.77
N PRO A 632 -18.16 -5.44 -20.98
CA PRO A 632 -17.28 -6.57 -21.24
C PRO A 632 -15.82 -6.21 -20.91
N ALA A 633 -15.19 -7.04 -20.08
CA ALA A 633 -13.78 -6.87 -19.75
C ALA A 633 -12.94 -6.86 -21.04
N ARG A 634 -11.84 -6.09 -21.02
CA ARG A 634 -10.88 -5.99 -22.13
C ARG A 634 -10.59 -7.37 -22.73
N PRO A 635 -10.56 -7.50 -24.08
CA PRO A 635 -9.81 -8.57 -24.71
C PRO A 635 -8.39 -8.59 -24.12
N GLY A 636 -7.91 -9.76 -23.73
CA GLY A 636 -6.58 -9.89 -23.15
C GLY A 636 -5.49 -9.44 -24.13
N PRO A 637 -4.25 -9.19 -23.67
CA PRO A 637 -3.11 -8.95 -24.56
C PRO A 637 -2.89 -10.09 -25.56
N PHE A 638 -3.39 -11.29 -25.23
CA PHE A 638 -3.58 -12.41 -26.14
C PHE A 638 -5.06 -12.50 -26.51
N GLY A 639 -5.39 -12.11 -27.75
CA GLY A 639 -6.74 -12.31 -28.30
C GLY A 639 -7.02 -13.79 -28.57
N ARG A 640 -8.26 -14.20 -28.26
CA ARG A 640 -8.93 -15.42 -28.72
C ARG A 640 -10.41 -15.12 -28.88
#